data_AF-A0A813LGM9-F1
#
_entry.id   AF-A0A813LGM9-F1
#
_cell.length_a   1.000
_cell.length_b   1.000
_cell.length_c   1.000
_cell.angle_alpha   90.00
_cell.angle_beta   90.00
_cell.angle_gamma   90.00
#
_symmetry.space_group_name_H-M   'P 1'
#
loop_
_entity.id
_entity.type
_entity.pdbx_description
1 polymer ?
#
loop_
_entity_poly.entity_id
_entity_poly.type
_entity_poly.pdbx_seq_one_letter_code
_entity_poly.pdbx_strand_id
1 'polypeptide(L)'
;DFLVLGVLGPITSVSNTFLATAVAFDIDFRKNFDASLRAQFGEPIVQIPNLNPNLRLKVQIGNSNSEPDMGVSTALAFFLGSNGTPPIAGLVGGYHSAISMPVASLAAVLKVPQVAWGSTSPKLSNKDAYPYFLRTMPPDSIQASAMWEWLVYFKVPSATFLYSQESYGEGLFQAVTDLAAQANEAQRVSGIGIRYMPLKYEVDEARATLQSAMKMGSKFLFLAVSSDQFSFLFPVLAEQGVLTSDWQLIGSEAIYFVDGPNSQYSSADFPVGFMKFNPVSKGDKFKDFDKLWTQLKAEDVIGSEDRYMLDKWRVSLDQGRAQKLSDKTFRSVSSVLEDPFLFDAGYTFVLAANELLNAGKRASEIQGELLLDALRKVRFRGISGPVSFNADGDRLASYELINMQPLDGLKLAGMFVFSPATNKMIFEGTEAPYWSDGKRNWEPASKLVACRSGYAQENTTNMCRACQAGSFSVGGPGANCTPCAAGRQSGMATGAASCLDCEAGKYAANRGSRICRPCEAGSYGNQPVQLSCQRCPAGSFAKEPGMTNCTACPAQTTTRFMGSSTRSDCACNAGEYRDLPANSSEQPSCKMCPEGMDCPFGSDEAEVLGALNSSNRSEVLGSVAVAELLNEINDTGVWPSSLPQLLAGYFSTAEQPMQVYRCLPAAACPGGMPGDCAGGRLGVPCAQCPEGMTWGGDACKDCDLFTFWGWIMVVLFTAIGLVVAYMLLNSPITSKASILLTTTCVMGMSLSMIQNLAIVGLITIGWPPELSGVLEAMRFFLLDLESMSFDCFAGRGASSYLVTAVCFPAALLWLALCGVVSQKLPHKFKSFRLTLPRTVSTMGQVLQVSSTVISKVALSPMMCYSHPNGN
;
A
#
# COMPACT_ATOMS: atom_id res chain seq x y z
N ASP A 1 -26.42 19.51 74.63
CA ASP A 1 -26.35 18.94 73.27
C ASP A 1 -24.91 18.93 72.78
N PHE A 2 -24.51 17.87 72.07
CA PHE A 2 -23.18 17.73 71.46
C PHE A 2 -23.32 17.81 69.94
N LEU A 3 -22.37 18.45 69.27
CA LEU A 3 -22.16 18.24 67.84
C LEU A 3 -21.46 16.90 67.66
N VAL A 4 -21.98 16.05 66.80
CA VAL A 4 -21.42 14.71 66.56
C VAL A 4 -20.75 14.71 65.19
N LEU A 5 -19.44 14.46 65.12
CA LEU A 5 -18.70 14.39 63.86
C LEU A 5 -18.19 12.98 63.61
N GLY A 6 -18.37 12.49 62.38
CA GLY A 6 -17.71 11.26 61.92
C GLY A 6 -16.35 11.59 61.33
N VAL A 7 -15.35 10.76 61.60
CA VAL A 7 -14.01 10.85 61.02
C VAL A 7 -13.69 9.51 60.36
N LEU A 8 -13.55 9.51 59.04
CA LEU A 8 -13.40 8.32 58.21
C LEU A 8 -12.05 8.33 57.48
N GLY A 9 -11.31 7.23 57.60
CA GLY A 9 -9.99 7.07 56.97
C GLY A 9 -9.55 5.62 56.86
N PRO A 10 -8.40 5.34 56.22
CA PRO A 10 -7.86 4.00 56.09
C PRO A 10 -6.99 3.65 57.30
N ILE A 11 -7.16 2.45 57.84
CA ILE A 11 -6.21 1.84 58.78
C ILE A 11 -5.74 0.53 58.16
N THR A 12 -4.49 0.55 57.72
CA THR A 12 -3.81 -0.55 57.02
C THR A 12 -2.42 -0.75 57.63
N SER A 13 -1.70 -1.77 57.19
CA SER A 13 -0.37 -2.11 57.72
C SER A 13 0.67 -1.04 57.42
N VAL A 14 0.33 -0.13 56.50
CA VAL A 14 1.18 0.92 55.95
C VAL A 14 0.75 2.32 56.42
N SER A 15 -0.49 2.50 56.92
CA SER A 15 -1.03 3.80 57.34
C SER A 15 -1.79 3.69 58.67
N ASN A 16 -1.06 3.90 59.78
CA ASN A 16 -1.62 3.93 61.14
C ASN A 16 -1.66 5.34 61.75
N THR A 17 -1.12 6.34 61.05
CA THR A 17 -1.06 7.71 61.57
C THR A 17 -2.42 8.41 61.49
N PHE A 18 -3.32 8.00 60.59
CA PHE A 18 -4.69 8.52 60.52
C PHE A 18 -5.39 8.52 61.89
N LEU A 19 -5.36 7.39 62.59
CA LEU A 19 -5.98 7.25 63.90
C LEU A 19 -5.35 8.23 64.90
N ALA A 20 -4.02 8.29 64.93
CA ALA A 20 -3.29 9.22 65.79
C ALA A 20 -3.59 10.69 65.47
N THR A 21 -3.71 11.06 64.20
CA THR A 21 -4.04 12.42 63.75
C THR A 21 -5.47 12.81 64.10
N ALA A 22 -6.43 11.89 63.97
CA ALA A 22 -7.81 12.11 64.42
C ALA A 22 -7.89 12.32 65.95
N VAL A 23 -7.10 11.55 66.73
CA VAL A 23 -7.00 11.74 68.18
C VAL A 23 -6.28 13.05 68.53
N ALA A 24 -5.23 13.41 67.80
CA ALA A 24 -4.50 14.67 67.99
C ALA A 24 -5.39 15.89 67.74
N PHE A 25 -6.26 15.83 66.72
CA PHE A 25 -7.29 16.85 66.49
C PHE A 25 -8.24 16.99 67.69
N ASP A 26 -8.78 15.87 68.20
CA ASP A 26 -9.70 15.91 69.35
C ASP A 26 -9.01 16.39 70.64
N ILE A 27 -7.76 15.98 70.86
CA ILE A 27 -6.92 16.50 71.96
C ILE A 27 -6.75 18.02 71.80
N ASP A 28 -6.32 18.49 70.63
CA ASP A 28 -6.08 19.91 70.40
C ASP A 28 -7.34 20.75 70.57
N PHE A 29 -8.48 20.25 70.08
CA PHE A 29 -9.78 20.88 70.32
C PHE A 29 -10.11 20.97 71.81
N ARG A 30 -9.95 19.87 72.57
CA ARG A 30 -10.26 19.84 74.00
C ARG A 30 -9.34 20.71 74.85
N LYS A 31 -8.11 21.01 74.41
CA LYS A 31 -7.23 21.99 75.09
C LYS A 31 -7.90 23.36 75.25
N ASN A 32 -8.87 23.72 74.40
CA ASN A 32 -9.65 24.95 74.55
C ASN A 32 -10.53 24.98 75.83
N PHE A 33 -10.82 23.83 76.43
CA PHE A 33 -11.70 23.71 77.60
C PHE A 33 -11.05 22.99 78.80
N ASP A 34 -10.03 22.17 78.56
CA ASP A 34 -9.40 21.32 79.58
C ASP A 34 -7.99 21.83 79.93
N ALA A 35 -7.82 22.28 81.17
CA ALA A 35 -6.54 22.77 81.68
C ALA A 35 -5.49 21.66 81.85
N SER A 36 -5.91 20.40 82.06
CA SER A 36 -4.98 19.28 82.21
C SER A 36 -4.29 18.94 80.88
N LEU A 37 -5.06 18.94 79.78
CA LEU A 37 -4.51 18.75 78.44
C LEU A 37 -3.60 19.90 78.03
N ARG A 38 -3.90 21.15 78.44
CA ARG A 38 -3.00 22.29 78.22
C ARG A 38 -1.69 22.17 78.99
N ALA A 39 -1.75 21.68 80.23
CA ALA A 39 -0.56 21.43 81.03
C ALA A 39 0.33 20.34 80.40
N GLN A 40 -0.27 19.33 79.77
CA GLN A 40 0.46 18.23 79.13
C GLN A 40 0.98 18.58 77.72
N PHE A 41 0.13 19.18 76.87
CA PHE A 41 0.35 19.32 75.43
C PHE A 41 0.47 20.77 74.95
N GLY A 42 0.52 21.73 75.88
CA GLY A 42 0.58 23.16 75.58
C GLY A 42 -0.74 23.78 75.11
N GLU A 43 -0.67 25.03 74.65
CA GLU A 43 -1.86 25.76 74.20
C GLU A 43 -2.47 25.20 72.89
N PRO A 44 -3.76 25.46 72.60
CA PRO A 44 -4.40 25.06 71.36
C PRO A 44 -3.68 25.61 70.12
N ILE A 45 -3.44 24.74 69.13
CA ILE A 45 -2.77 25.10 67.87
C ILE A 45 -3.69 26.01 67.03
N VAL A 46 -4.97 25.63 66.92
CA VAL A 46 -5.99 26.46 66.27
C VAL A 46 -6.82 27.17 67.34
N GLN A 47 -6.59 28.47 67.44
CA GLN A 47 -7.34 29.37 68.33
C GLN A 47 -8.73 29.63 67.75
N ILE A 48 -9.78 29.32 68.51
CA ILE A 48 -11.18 29.48 68.10
C ILE A 48 -11.63 30.92 68.44
N PRO A 49 -11.93 31.78 67.45
CA PRO A 49 -12.37 33.14 67.72
C PRO A 49 -13.74 33.15 68.40
N ASN A 50 -13.91 33.99 69.43
CA ASN A 50 -15.17 34.11 70.18
C ASN A 50 -15.72 32.73 70.59
N LEU A 51 -14.91 31.93 71.27
CA LEU A 51 -15.25 30.57 71.66
C LEU A 51 -16.58 30.53 72.44
N ASN A 52 -17.57 29.86 71.88
CA ASN A 52 -18.86 29.70 72.51
C ASN A 52 -18.75 28.70 73.68
N PRO A 53 -19.20 29.04 74.91
CA PRO A 53 -19.08 28.16 76.06
C PRO A 53 -19.91 26.87 75.94
N ASN A 54 -20.90 26.83 75.03
CA ASN A 54 -21.74 25.66 74.76
C ASN A 54 -21.20 24.76 73.64
N LEU A 55 -20.07 25.10 73.01
CA LEU A 55 -19.46 24.26 71.99
C LEU A 55 -18.97 22.95 72.65
N ARG A 56 -19.59 21.84 72.26
CA ARG A 56 -19.28 20.49 72.74
C ARG A 56 -19.23 19.56 71.54
N LEU A 57 -18.14 18.80 71.41
CA LEU A 57 -17.91 17.89 70.30
C LEU A 57 -17.89 16.44 70.78
N LYS A 58 -18.49 15.54 69.99
CA LYS A 58 -18.33 14.10 70.10
C LYS A 58 -17.81 13.57 68.77
N VAL A 59 -16.62 12.97 68.77
CA VAL A 59 -16.00 12.40 67.57
C VAL A 59 -16.28 10.90 67.51
N GLN A 60 -16.65 10.40 66.33
CA GLN A 60 -16.76 8.98 66.02
C GLN A 60 -15.73 8.65 64.95
N ILE A 61 -14.78 7.75 65.22
CA ILE A 61 -13.73 7.38 64.27
C ILE A 61 -14.11 6.06 63.61
N GLY A 62 -13.93 5.96 62.30
CA GLY A 62 -14.30 4.80 61.50
C GLY A 62 -13.22 4.41 60.51
N ASN A 63 -13.08 3.10 60.31
CA ASN A 63 -12.14 2.52 59.37
C ASN A 63 -12.81 2.23 58.02
N SER A 64 -12.14 2.61 56.93
CA SER A 64 -12.48 2.22 55.56
C SER A 64 -11.64 1.04 55.05
N ASN A 65 -10.52 0.71 55.70
CA ASN A 65 -9.60 -0.36 55.31
C ASN A 65 -9.10 -0.24 53.86
N SER A 66 -9.09 0.99 53.30
CA SER A 66 -8.87 1.26 51.88
C SER A 66 -9.82 0.52 50.92
N GLU A 67 -10.97 0.04 51.40
CA GLU A 67 -11.96 -0.73 50.65
C GLU A 67 -13.26 0.10 50.48
N PRO A 68 -13.77 0.33 49.24
CA PRO A 68 -14.94 1.18 49.01
C PRO A 68 -16.23 0.70 49.68
N ASP A 69 -16.50 -0.60 49.69
CA ASP A 69 -17.66 -1.21 50.33
C ASP A 69 -17.64 -1.01 51.86
N MET A 70 -16.48 -1.17 52.48
CA MET A 70 -16.25 -0.90 53.90
C MET A 70 -16.40 0.59 54.21
N GLY A 71 -15.80 1.47 53.40
CA GLY A 71 -15.91 2.92 53.56
C GLY A 71 -17.35 3.41 53.47
N VAL A 72 -18.12 2.97 52.46
CA VAL A 72 -19.54 3.32 52.30
C VAL A 72 -20.36 2.78 53.46
N SER A 73 -20.13 1.54 53.88
CA SER A 73 -20.89 0.95 54.97
C SER A 73 -20.62 1.62 56.32
N THR A 74 -19.38 2.04 56.59
CA THR A 74 -19.03 2.79 57.80
C THR A 74 -19.67 4.19 57.76
N ALA A 75 -19.62 4.87 56.61
CA ALA A 75 -20.28 6.17 56.44
C ALA A 75 -21.80 6.08 56.66
N LEU A 76 -22.46 5.06 56.11
CA LEU A 76 -23.89 4.82 56.32
C LEU A 76 -24.23 4.61 57.80
N ALA A 77 -23.40 3.86 58.54
CA ALA A 77 -23.57 3.65 59.97
C ALA A 77 -23.46 4.96 60.77
N PHE A 78 -22.56 5.85 60.38
CA PHE A 78 -22.46 7.19 60.97
C PHE A 78 -23.67 8.07 60.66
N PHE A 79 -24.14 8.08 59.40
CA PHE A 79 -25.27 8.92 59.01
C PHE A 79 -26.57 8.51 59.71
N LEU A 80 -26.78 7.20 59.93
CA LEU A 80 -28.01 6.69 60.54
C LEU A 80 -27.95 6.57 62.07
N GLY A 81 -26.76 6.62 62.68
CA GLY A 81 -26.58 6.38 64.12
C GLY A 81 -26.80 4.92 64.50
N SER A 82 -25.84 4.06 64.16
CA SER A 82 -25.87 2.62 64.45
C SER A 82 -25.09 2.26 65.73
N ASN A 83 -25.27 1.03 66.24
CA ASN A 83 -24.50 0.47 67.37
C ASN A 83 -24.52 1.33 68.67
N GLY A 84 -25.62 2.05 68.90
CA GLY A 84 -25.80 2.89 70.09
C GLY A 84 -25.12 4.26 70.01
N THR A 85 -24.65 4.68 68.83
CA THR A 85 -24.15 6.05 68.61
C THR A 85 -25.22 6.94 67.98
N PRO A 86 -25.26 8.24 68.31
CA PRO A 86 -26.15 9.19 67.62
C PRO A 86 -25.69 9.42 66.18
N PRO A 87 -26.60 9.81 65.27
CA PRO A 87 -26.24 10.19 63.90
C PRO A 87 -25.30 11.40 63.89
N ILE A 88 -24.41 11.46 62.90
CA ILE A 88 -23.44 12.54 62.76
C ILE A 88 -24.07 13.77 62.08
N ALA A 89 -23.62 14.95 62.47
CA ALA A 89 -23.97 16.22 61.82
C ALA A 89 -23.15 16.47 60.55
N GLY A 90 -21.92 15.93 60.50
CA GLY A 90 -20.98 16.12 59.40
C GLY A 90 -19.88 15.07 59.41
N LEU A 91 -19.30 14.83 58.23
CA LEU A 91 -18.27 13.81 58.00
C LEU A 91 -16.95 14.45 57.60
N VAL A 92 -15.89 14.16 58.35
CA VAL A 92 -14.50 14.38 57.94
C VAL A 92 -13.99 13.11 57.26
N GLY A 93 -13.74 13.15 55.96
CA GLY A 93 -13.40 11.96 55.17
C GLY A 93 -14.02 11.99 53.76
N GLY A 94 -13.67 11.08 52.84
CA GLY A 94 -12.69 10.02 52.96
C GLY A 94 -11.30 10.39 52.44
N TYR A 95 -10.44 9.37 52.34
CA TYR A 95 -9.08 9.47 51.84
C TYR A 95 -9.02 9.22 50.33
N HIS A 96 -9.27 7.98 49.87
CA HIS A 96 -9.27 7.68 48.44
C HIS A 96 -10.51 8.23 47.72
N SER A 97 -10.31 8.83 46.54
CA SER A 97 -11.39 9.35 45.68
C SER A 97 -12.46 8.30 45.36
N ALA A 98 -12.04 7.06 45.11
CA ALA A 98 -12.94 5.92 44.86
C ALA A 98 -13.88 5.59 46.03
N ILE A 99 -13.53 5.98 47.26
CA ILE A 99 -14.36 5.84 48.47
C ILE A 99 -15.21 7.10 48.68
N SER A 100 -14.60 8.28 48.53
CA SER A 100 -15.30 9.55 48.75
C SER A 100 -16.43 9.79 47.76
N MET A 101 -16.33 9.37 46.49
CA MET A 101 -17.39 9.56 45.49
C MET A 101 -18.73 8.89 45.88
N PRO A 102 -18.79 7.57 46.16
CA PRO A 102 -20.05 6.95 46.57
C PRO A 102 -20.51 7.43 47.96
N VAL A 103 -19.60 7.74 48.89
CA VAL A 103 -19.95 8.35 50.19
C VAL A 103 -20.58 9.72 49.99
N ALA A 104 -20.07 10.55 49.08
CA ALA A 104 -20.58 11.89 48.78
C ALA A 104 -21.98 11.82 48.13
N SER A 105 -22.22 10.86 47.24
CA SER A 105 -23.56 10.61 46.70
C SER A 105 -24.55 10.25 47.81
N LEU A 106 -24.15 9.38 48.74
CA LEU A 106 -24.98 9.01 49.89
C LEU A 106 -25.21 10.22 50.83
N ALA A 107 -24.16 10.99 51.10
CA ALA A 107 -24.19 12.18 51.92
C ALA A 107 -25.13 13.25 51.33
N ALA A 108 -25.20 13.37 50.00
CA ALA A 108 -26.13 14.27 49.32
C ALA A 108 -27.59 13.86 49.53
N VAL A 109 -27.90 12.57 49.51
CA VAL A 109 -29.26 12.05 49.78
C VAL A 109 -29.67 12.31 51.23
N LEU A 110 -28.74 12.09 52.17
CA LEU A 110 -28.98 12.24 53.60
C LEU A 110 -28.73 13.66 54.12
N LYS A 111 -28.34 14.59 53.25
CA LYS A 111 -28.02 15.98 53.56
C LYS A 111 -26.95 16.13 54.64
N VAL A 112 -25.88 15.34 54.56
CA VAL A 112 -24.77 15.42 55.51
C VAL A 112 -23.58 16.08 54.83
N PRO A 113 -23.10 17.26 55.29
CA PRO A 113 -21.89 17.86 54.76
C PRO A 113 -20.67 16.96 54.97
N GLN A 114 -19.88 16.80 53.92
CA GLN A 114 -18.66 16.01 53.91
C GLN A 114 -17.46 16.91 53.58
N VAL A 115 -16.40 16.87 54.41
CA VAL A 115 -15.11 17.53 54.15
C VAL A 115 -14.04 16.45 54.02
N ALA A 116 -13.65 16.11 52.79
CA ALA A 116 -12.61 15.13 52.54
C ALA A 116 -11.21 15.70 52.74
N TRP A 117 -10.28 14.84 53.16
CA TRP A 117 -8.92 15.23 53.54
C TRP A 117 -7.81 14.55 52.73
N GLY A 118 -8.16 13.55 51.90
CA GLY A 118 -7.20 12.94 50.95
C GLY A 118 -7.72 12.80 49.52
N SER A 119 -8.99 13.11 49.24
CA SER A 119 -9.59 12.82 47.92
C SER A 119 -9.41 13.98 46.94
N THR A 120 -8.55 13.77 45.95
CA THR A 120 -8.10 14.81 45.02
C THR A 120 -8.78 14.78 43.65
N SER A 121 -9.57 13.76 43.32
CA SER A 121 -10.16 13.64 41.96
C SER A 121 -10.95 14.90 41.57
N PRO A 122 -10.77 15.45 40.34
CA PRO A 122 -11.52 16.63 39.88
C PRO A 122 -13.02 16.36 39.74
N LYS A 123 -13.43 15.09 39.61
CA LYS A 123 -14.83 14.69 39.49
C LYS A 123 -15.67 15.12 40.71
N LEU A 124 -15.05 15.18 41.89
CA LEU A 124 -15.69 15.58 43.16
C LEU A 124 -16.02 17.10 43.23
N SER A 125 -15.47 17.91 42.33
CA SER A 125 -15.79 19.34 42.22
C SER A 125 -17.18 19.60 41.63
N ASN A 126 -17.77 18.61 40.93
CA ASN A 126 -19.10 18.76 40.33
C ASN A 126 -20.21 18.85 41.39
N LYS A 127 -20.78 20.05 41.57
CA LYS A 127 -21.85 20.31 42.56
C LYS A 127 -23.24 19.86 42.16
N ASP A 128 -23.47 19.55 40.89
CA ASP A 128 -24.70 18.89 40.48
C ASP A 128 -24.73 17.45 40.98
N ALA A 129 -23.57 16.77 40.99
CA ALA A 129 -23.43 15.41 41.50
C ALA A 129 -23.18 15.34 43.01
N TYR A 130 -22.36 16.25 43.55
CA TYR A 130 -21.87 16.23 44.93
C TYR A 130 -22.12 17.55 45.69
N PRO A 131 -23.39 17.96 45.88
CA PRO A 131 -23.72 19.27 46.44
C PRO A 131 -23.24 19.52 47.88
N TYR A 132 -23.11 18.47 48.69
CA TYR A 132 -22.68 18.53 50.11
C TYR A 132 -21.18 18.24 50.32
N PHE A 133 -20.42 18.07 49.23
CA PHE A 133 -18.99 17.75 49.30
C PHE A 133 -18.13 19.00 49.35
N LEU A 134 -17.12 18.99 50.22
CA LEU A 134 -16.00 19.92 50.28
C LEU A 134 -14.72 19.13 50.54
N ARG A 135 -13.55 19.78 50.41
CA ARG A 135 -12.28 19.16 50.79
C ARG A 135 -11.19 20.17 51.17
N THR A 136 -10.43 19.81 52.20
CA THR A 136 -9.22 20.56 52.61
C THR A 136 -7.99 20.14 51.82
N MET A 137 -8.04 18.99 51.15
CA MET A 137 -7.08 18.56 50.14
C MET A 137 -7.37 19.28 48.81
N PRO A 138 -6.38 19.84 48.10
CA PRO A 138 -6.60 20.45 46.79
C PRO A 138 -7.02 19.41 45.71
N PRO A 139 -7.74 19.83 44.66
CA PRO A 139 -7.99 19.01 43.48
C PRO A 139 -6.71 18.67 42.69
N ASP A 140 -6.73 17.50 42.03
CA ASP A 140 -5.77 17.12 40.99
C ASP A 140 -5.76 18.09 39.81
N SER A 141 -6.82 18.89 39.58
CA SER A 141 -6.79 19.93 38.53
C SER A 141 -5.76 21.02 38.82
N ILE A 142 -5.47 21.29 40.10
CA ILE A 142 -4.38 22.19 40.51
C ILE A 142 -3.03 21.52 40.28
N GLN A 143 -2.89 20.24 40.63
CA GLN A 143 -1.66 19.49 40.36
C GLN A 143 -1.40 19.34 38.85
N ALA A 144 -2.43 19.08 38.06
CA ALA A 144 -2.36 19.03 36.60
C ALA A 144 -1.87 20.37 36.03
N SER A 145 -2.32 21.49 36.60
CA SER A 145 -1.83 22.82 36.25
C SER A 145 -0.35 22.98 36.58
N ALA A 146 0.11 22.44 37.72
CA ALA A 146 1.53 22.42 38.08
C ALA A 146 2.36 21.53 37.13
N MET A 147 1.85 20.36 36.76
CA MET A 147 2.49 19.43 35.82
C MET A 147 2.55 20.03 34.40
N TRP A 148 1.51 20.72 33.97
CA TRP A 148 1.49 21.44 32.69
C TRP A 148 2.48 22.60 32.69
N GLU A 149 2.46 23.45 33.72
CA GLU A 149 3.43 24.56 33.83
C GLU A 149 4.86 24.02 33.95
N TRP A 150 5.09 22.84 34.52
CA TRP A 150 6.39 22.17 34.50
C TRP A 150 6.87 21.85 33.08
N LEU A 151 6.01 21.30 32.23
CA LEU A 151 6.34 21.04 30.83
C LEU A 151 6.68 22.33 30.08
N VAL A 152 5.93 23.41 30.35
CA VAL A 152 6.14 24.72 29.74
C VAL A 152 7.44 25.36 30.23
N TYR A 153 7.65 25.41 31.55
CA TYR A 153 8.80 26.05 32.20
C TYR A 153 10.12 25.41 31.77
N PHE A 154 10.21 24.07 31.82
CA PHE A 154 11.41 23.33 31.46
C PHE A 154 11.54 23.05 29.96
N LYS A 155 10.64 23.60 29.13
CA LYS A 155 10.63 23.45 27.66
C LYS A 155 10.66 21.98 27.21
N VAL A 156 9.97 21.10 27.93
CA VAL A 156 9.96 19.66 27.65
C VAL A 156 9.05 19.38 26.46
N PRO A 157 9.56 18.85 25.33
CA PRO A 157 8.79 18.80 24.08
C PRO A 157 7.61 17.83 24.14
N SER A 158 7.76 16.72 24.85
CA SER A 158 6.68 15.78 25.09
C SER A 158 6.91 14.97 26.36
N ALA A 159 5.84 14.47 26.95
CA ALA A 159 5.85 13.62 28.13
C ALA A 159 4.83 12.48 27.99
N THR A 160 5.20 11.32 28.52
CA THR A 160 4.32 10.14 28.61
C THR A 160 3.79 10.04 30.04
N PHE A 161 2.48 9.86 30.19
CA PHE A 161 1.82 9.63 31.46
C PHE A 161 1.46 8.16 31.58
N LEU A 162 1.92 7.54 32.65
CA LEU A 162 1.48 6.22 33.07
C LEU A 162 0.49 6.42 34.21
N TYR A 163 -0.78 6.10 33.98
CA TYR A 163 -1.84 6.43 34.92
C TYR A 163 -2.68 5.22 35.32
N SER A 164 -3.23 5.24 36.52
CA SER A 164 -4.16 4.22 37.01
C SER A 164 -5.53 4.40 36.35
N GLN A 165 -6.11 3.32 35.80
CA GLN A 165 -7.48 3.35 35.26
C GLN A 165 -8.52 3.34 36.38
N GLU A 166 -8.58 4.43 37.12
CA GLU A 166 -9.60 4.72 38.11
C GLU A 166 -9.75 6.25 38.26
N SER A 167 -10.68 6.67 39.12
CA SER A 167 -11.11 8.07 39.29
C SER A 167 -10.00 9.11 39.52
N TYR A 168 -8.89 8.72 40.15
CA TYR A 168 -7.74 9.57 40.45
C TYR A 168 -6.78 9.65 39.24
N GLY A 169 -6.13 8.55 38.85
CA GLY A 169 -5.10 8.57 37.80
C GLY A 169 -5.62 9.03 36.44
N GLU A 170 -6.78 8.51 36.02
CA GLU A 170 -7.45 8.94 34.80
C GLU A 170 -7.90 10.41 34.91
N GLY A 171 -8.39 10.83 36.08
CA GLY A 171 -8.82 12.20 36.34
C GLY A 171 -7.67 13.22 36.24
N LEU A 172 -6.52 12.89 36.84
CA LEU A 172 -5.31 13.71 36.78
C LEU A 172 -4.77 13.79 35.34
N PHE A 173 -4.69 12.66 34.63
CA PHE A 173 -4.26 12.64 33.23
C PHE A 173 -5.19 13.48 32.34
N GLN A 174 -6.50 13.31 32.49
CA GLN A 174 -7.49 14.08 31.71
C GLN A 174 -7.32 15.59 31.92
N ALA A 175 -7.16 16.02 33.18
CA ALA A 175 -6.96 17.43 33.50
C ALA A 175 -5.70 18.01 32.84
N VAL A 176 -4.60 17.25 32.76
CA VAL A 176 -3.40 17.68 32.03
C VAL A 176 -3.65 17.75 30.52
N THR A 177 -4.36 16.77 29.95
CA THR A 177 -4.67 16.77 28.52
C THR A 177 -5.62 17.91 28.12
N ASP A 178 -6.54 18.30 29.00
CA ASP A 178 -7.45 19.42 28.77
C ASP A 178 -6.67 20.75 28.73
N LEU A 179 -5.70 20.93 29.63
CA LEU A 179 -4.79 22.09 29.61
C LEU A 179 -3.93 22.11 28.35
N ALA A 180 -3.40 20.96 27.93
CA ALA A 180 -2.63 20.85 26.69
C ALA A 180 -3.50 21.18 25.46
N ALA A 181 -4.76 20.74 25.44
CA ALA A 181 -5.70 21.05 24.37
C ALA A 181 -6.06 22.54 24.32
N GLN A 182 -6.31 23.16 25.48
CA GLN A 182 -6.55 24.61 25.60
C GLN A 182 -5.37 25.45 25.10
N ALA A 183 -4.14 24.94 25.26
CA ALA A 183 -2.93 25.56 24.74
C ALA A 183 -2.67 25.28 23.24
N ASN A 184 -3.53 24.51 22.55
CA ASN A 184 -3.28 24.00 21.19
C ASN A 184 -2.00 23.14 21.07
N GLU A 185 -1.66 22.43 22.15
CA GLU A 185 -0.43 21.64 22.29
C GLU A 185 -0.69 20.20 22.75
N ALA A 186 -1.88 19.65 22.44
CA ALA A 186 -2.29 18.30 22.83
C ALA A 186 -1.26 17.21 22.46
N GLN A 187 -0.47 17.41 21.39
CA GLN A 187 0.61 16.51 20.97
C GLN A 187 1.75 16.35 21.98
N ARG A 188 1.91 17.27 22.95
CA ARG A 188 2.98 17.22 23.96
C ARG A 188 2.70 16.19 25.05
N VAL A 189 1.46 15.80 25.23
CA VAL A 189 1.06 14.87 26.29
C VAL A 189 0.54 13.61 25.64
N SER A 190 1.03 12.47 26.09
CA SER A 190 0.49 11.18 25.72
C SER A 190 0.36 10.34 26.98
N GLY A 191 -0.57 9.40 27.00
CA GLY A 191 -0.75 8.59 28.20
C GLY A 191 -1.23 7.19 27.89
N ILE A 192 -0.94 6.29 28.81
CA ILE A 192 -1.37 4.90 28.77
C ILE A 192 -1.85 4.49 30.16
N GLY A 193 -3.06 3.94 30.19
CA GLY A 193 -3.71 3.50 31.41
C GLY A 193 -3.25 2.10 31.79
N ILE A 194 -2.89 1.91 33.07
CA ILE A 194 -2.72 0.60 33.68
C ILE A 194 -3.99 0.29 34.46
N ARG A 195 -4.58 -0.88 34.20
CA ARG A 195 -5.76 -1.34 34.93
C ARG A 195 -5.48 -1.42 36.44
N TYR A 196 -6.34 -0.79 37.23
CA TYR A 196 -6.30 -0.91 38.70
C TYR A 196 -6.93 -2.26 39.11
N MET A 197 -6.16 -3.15 39.77
CA MET A 197 -6.66 -4.44 40.27
C MET A 197 -6.20 -4.71 41.71
N PRO A 198 -7.06 -4.50 42.72
CA PRO A 198 -6.68 -4.61 44.14
C PRO A 198 -6.47 -6.05 44.65
N LEU A 199 -6.87 -7.09 43.91
CA LEU A 199 -6.90 -8.48 44.41
C LEU A 199 -6.22 -9.54 43.50
N LYS A 200 -5.87 -9.20 42.26
CA LYS A 200 -5.13 -10.08 41.32
C LYS A 200 -4.21 -9.23 40.46
N TYR A 201 -2.96 -9.13 40.86
CA TYR A 201 -1.94 -8.43 40.09
C TYR A 201 -1.43 -9.33 38.98
N GLU A 202 -1.72 -8.98 37.72
CA GLU A 202 -1.04 -9.57 36.56
C GLU A 202 0.17 -8.69 36.25
N VAL A 203 1.31 -9.00 36.89
CA VAL A 203 2.62 -8.35 36.67
C VAL A 203 2.94 -8.19 35.18
N ASP A 204 2.54 -9.18 34.38
CA ASP A 204 2.77 -9.23 32.95
C ASP A 204 1.99 -8.14 32.18
N GLU A 205 0.78 -7.78 32.61
CA GLU A 205 0.01 -6.68 32.02
C GLU A 205 0.68 -5.34 32.30
N ALA A 206 1.10 -5.11 33.55
CA ALA A 206 1.85 -3.90 33.94
C ALA A 206 3.17 -3.79 33.15
N ARG A 207 3.88 -4.92 32.97
CA ARG A 207 5.11 -4.98 32.16
C ARG A 207 4.83 -4.64 30.70
N ALA A 208 3.82 -5.25 30.07
CA ALA A 208 3.45 -4.97 28.68
C ALA A 208 3.02 -3.52 28.47
N THR A 209 2.29 -2.96 29.44
CA THR A 209 1.83 -1.57 29.42
C THR A 209 3.01 -0.61 29.55
N LEU A 210 3.94 -0.87 30.48
CA LEU A 210 5.16 -0.08 30.62
C LEU A 210 6.03 -0.15 29.35
N GLN A 211 6.21 -1.33 28.76
CA GLN A 211 6.93 -1.48 27.50
C GLN A 211 6.27 -0.70 26.36
N SER A 212 4.94 -0.61 26.35
CA SER A 212 4.20 0.21 25.39
C SER A 212 4.41 1.70 25.67
N ALA A 213 4.36 2.13 26.93
CA ALA A 213 4.67 3.49 27.37
C ALA A 213 6.08 3.93 26.92
N MET A 214 7.05 3.03 27.09
CA MET A 214 8.45 3.27 26.72
C MET A 214 8.65 3.45 25.21
N LYS A 215 7.75 2.90 24.38
CA LYS A 215 7.76 3.06 22.92
C LYS A 215 7.06 4.33 22.43
N MET A 216 6.41 5.10 23.31
CA MET A 216 5.69 6.32 22.92
C MET A 216 6.61 7.52 22.61
N GLY A 217 7.92 7.39 22.85
CA GLY A 217 8.96 8.28 22.32
C GLY A 217 9.48 9.35 23.29
N SER A 218 8.82 9.61 24.42
CA SER A 218 9.33 10.50 25.48
C SER A 218 10.17 9.73 26.50
N LYS A 219 11.24 10.35 27.01
CA LYS A 219 11.99 9.90 28.20
C LYS A 219 11.51 10.55 29.50
N PHE A 220 10.60 11.52 29.42
CA PHE A 220 9.88 12.09 30.55
C PHE A 220 8.65 11.23 30.81
N LEU A 221 8.67 10.48 31.90
CA LEU A 221 7.59 9.60 32.31
C LEU A 221 6.96 10.14 33.59
N PHE A 222 5.73 10.62 33.46
CA PHE A 222 4.90 11.02 34.58
C PHE A 222 4.12 9.82 35.13
N LEU A 223 4.09 9.70 36.44
CA LEU A 223 3.45 8.61 37.16
C LEU A 223 2.24 9.17 37.92
N ALA A 224 1.05 8.96 37.36
CA ALA A 224 -0.25 9.35 37.90
C ALA A 224 -1.00 8.12 38.40
N VAL A 225 -0.42 7.45 39.40
CA VAL A 225 -0.90 6.18 39.95
C VAL A 225 -1.13 6.31 41.45
N SER A 226 -2.12 5.62 41.99
CA SER A 226 -2.36 5.59 43.43
C SER A 226 -1.20 4.95 44.19
N SER A 227 -1.07 5.26 45.49
CA SER A 227 -0.02 4.73 46.37
C SER A 227 0.06 3.20 46.33
N ASP A 228 -1.10 2.53 46.40
CA ASP A 228 -1.17 1.07 46.42
C ASP A 228 -0.70 0.47 45.10
N GLN A 229 -1.11 1.08 43.98
CA GLN A 229 -0.70 0.61 42.65
C GLN A 229 0.77 0.87 42.38
N PHE A 230 1.32 1.98 42.89
CA PHE A 230 2.74 2.28 42.77
C PHE A 230 3.62 1.23 43.44
N SER A 231 3.25 0.71 44.61
CA SER A 231 3.98 -0.36 45.31
C SER A 231 4.15 -1.62 44.46
N PHE A 232 3.16 -1.95 43.62
CA PHE A 232 3.25 -3.09 42.70
C PHE A 232 3.97 -2.76 41.39
N LEU A 233 3.86 -1.51 40.93
CA LEU A 233 4.50 -1.04 39.70
C LEU A 233 6.00 -0.84 39.86
N PHE A 234 6.48 -0.47 41.05
CA PHE A 234 7.88 -0.18 41.32
C PHE A 234 8.86 -1.31 40.92
N PRO A 235 8.64 -2.59 41.31
CA PRO A 235 9.47 -3.69 40.81
C PRO A 235 9.56 -3.77 39.29
N VAL A 236 8.44 -3.49 38.60
CA VAL A 236 8.36 -3.56 37.13
C VAL A 236 9.15 -2.40 36.51
N LEU A 237 9.10 -1.20 37.10
CA LEU A 237 9.94 -0.07 36.68
C LEU A 237 11.43 -0.38 36.83
N ALA A 238 11.83 -1.03 37.93
CA ALA A 238 13.20 -1.47 38.14
C ALA A 238 13.63 -2.54 37.12
N GLU A 239 12.82 -3.59 36.94
CA GLU A 239 13.08 -4.70 36.02
C GLU A 239 13.22 -4.22 34.56
N GLN A 240 12.39 -3.27 34.12
CA GLN A 240 12.44 -2.71 32.76
C GLN A 240 13.50 -1.61 32.59
N GLY A 241 14.32 -1.33 33.60
CA GLY A 241 15.41 -0.35 33.52
C GLY A 241 14.93 1.11 33.44
N VAL A 242 13.73 1.41 33.93
CA VAL A 242 13.16 2.77 33.93
C VAL A 242 13.66 3.61 35.11
N LEU A 243 14.15 2.97 36.19
CA LEU A 243 14.81 3.65 37.31
C LEU A 243 16.29 4.03 37.00
N THR A 244 16.68 4.04 35.73
CA THR A 244 18.06 4.37 35.30
C THR A 244 18.22 5.85 34.93
N SER A 245 19.46 6.29 34.67
CA SER A 245 19.79 7.69 34.37
C SER A 245 19.29 8.20 33.00
N ASP A 246 18.66 7.33 32.21
CA ASP A 246 18.14 7.63 30.87
C ASP A 246 16.63 7.94 30.84
N TRP A 247 15.97 7.90 31.98
CA TRP A 247 14.56 8.26 32.16
C TRP A 247 14.41 9.34 33.21
N GLN A 248 13.70 10.40 32.86
CA GLN A 248 13.29 11.40 33.84
C GLN A 248 11.91 11.01 34.37
N LEU A 249 11.89 10.58 35.63
CA LEU A 249 10.67 10.20 36.33
C LEU A 249 10.10 11.39 37.09
N ILE A 250 8.79 11.61 36.94
CA ILE A 250 8.04 12.62 37.67
C ILE A 250 6.81 12.00 38.31
N GLY A 251 6.73 12.04 39.63
CA GLY A 251 5.63 11.50 40.41
C GLY A 251 4.52 12.51 40.69
N SER A 252 3.30 11.98 40.79
CA SER A 252 2.23 12.62 41.55
C SER A 252 2.50 12.55 43.06
N GLU A 253 1.65 13.19 43.85
CA GLU A 253 1.69 13.25 45.32
C GLU A 253 1.46 11.86 45.93
N ALA A 254 0.68 11.01 45.26
CA ALA A 254 0.39 9.66 45.70
C ALA A 254 1.62 8.73 45.74
N ILE A 255 2.76 9.15 45.20
CA ILE A 255 4.01 8.39 45.26
C ILE A 255 4.70 8.61 46.61
N TYR A 256 4.51 7.64 47.50
CA TYR A 256 5.09 7.61 48.84
C TYR A 256 6.20 6.57 48.98
N PHE A 257 7.23 6.95 49.74
CA PHE A 257 8.23 6.04 50.28
C PHE A 257 8.56 6.49 51.70
N VAL A 258 8.63 5.52 52.61
CA VAL A 258 8.96 5.75 54.01
C VAL A 258 10.30 5.08 54.25
N ASP A 259 11.34 5.82 54.61
CA ASP A 259 12.61 5.20 54.98
C ASP A 259 12.44 4.48 56.32
N GLY A 260 12.44 3.14 56.31
CA GLY A 260 12.27 2.35 57.52
C GLY A 260 12.57 0.85 57.36
N PRO A 261 12.76 0.11 58.47
CA PRO A 261 13.15 -1.31 58.44
C PRO A 261 12.11 -2.24 57.79
N ASN A 262 10.85 -1.81 57.70
CA ASN A 262 9.76 -2.55 57.04
C ASN A 262 9.32 -1.89 55.73
N SER A 263 10.07 -0.90 55.25
CA SER A 263 9.78 -0.26 53.97
C SER A 263 10.12 -1.22 52.85
N GLN A 264 9.18 -1.40 51.91
CA GLN A 264 9.43 -2.22 50.73
C GLN A 264 10.47 -1.54 49.82
N TYR A 265 10.48 -0.20 49.81
CA TYR A 265 11.39 0.65 49.05
C TYR A 265 11.77 1.88 49.88
N SER A 266 13.02 2.32 49.74
CA SER A 266 13.63 3.47 50.40
C SER A 266 13.90 4.61 49.42
N SER A 267 14.21 5.80 49.93
CA SER A 267 14.68 6.93 49.14
C SER A 267 15.93 6.61 48.31
N ALA A 268 16.74 5.63 48.73
CA ALA A 268 17.94 5.19 48.01
C ALA A 268 17.64 4.37 46.74
N ASP A 269 16.43 3.82 46.61
CA ASP A 269 16.02 3.04 45.44
C ASP A 269 15.54 3.91 44.27
N PHE A 270 15.38 5.22 44.50
CA PHE A 270 15.00 6.18 43.47
C PHE A 270 16.24 6.82 42.83
N PRO A 271 16.21 7.09 41.51
CA PRO A 271 17.33 7.74 40.84
C PRO A 271 17.49 9.20 41.29
N VAL A 272 18.74 9.66 41.28
CA VAL A 272 19.04 11.11 41.34
C VAL A 272 18.19 11.83 40.31
N GLY A 273 17.65 12.98 40.67
CA GLY A 273 16.84 13.78 39.78
C GLY A 273 15.38 13.35 39.65
N PHE A 274 14.94 12.24 40.27
CA PHE A 274 13.51 11.95 40.44
C PHE A 274 12.79 13.19 41.00
N MET A 275 11.66 13.55 40.40
CA MET A 275 10.85 14.68 40.86
C MET A 275 9.48 14.19 41.30
N LYS A 276 8.83 14.87 42.24
CA LYS A 276 7.40 14.68 42.49
C LYS A 276 6.72 15.96 42.94
N PHE A 277 5.41 16.03 42.75
CA PHE A 277 4.58 17.12 43.22
C PHE A 277 3.95 16.75 44.55
N ASN A 278 4.09 17.59 45.57
CA ASN A 278 3.32 17.47 46.81
C ASN A 278 2.43 18.68 47.00
N PRO A 279 1.24 18.54 47.59
CA PRO A 279 0.54 19.70 48.12
C PRO A 279 1.35 20.27 49.29
N VAL A 280 1.41 21.60 49.39
CA VAL A 280 2.05 22.25 50.55
C VAL A 280 1.24 21.94 51.80
N SER A 281 1.76 21.02 52.63
CA SER A 281 1.09 20.53 53.84
C SER A 281 1.71 21.02 55.14
N LYS A 282 2.84 21.72 55.08
CA LYS A 282 3.57 22.24 56.23
C LYS A 282 3.46 23.77 56.30
N GLY A 283 2.35 24.25 56.84
CA GLY A 283 2.12 25.69 57.05
C GLY A 283 2.85 26.24 58.29
N ASP A 284 2.60 27.52 58.58
CA ASP A 284 3.25 28.23 59.71
C ASP A 284 3.08 27.52 61.07
N LYS A 285 1.93 26.87 61.27
CA LYS A 285 1.58 26.17 62.52
C LYS A 285 1.99 24.70 62.57
N PHE A 286 2.58 24.17 61.51
CA PHE A 286 3.00 22.77 61.46
C PHE A 286 4.02 22.44 62.56
N LYS A 287 4.89 23.39 62.93
CA LYS A 287 5.85 23.20 64.04
C LYS A 287 5.17 22.97 65.38
N ASP A 288 4.01 23.54 65.62
CA ASP A 288 3.28 23.34 66.87
C ASP A 288 2.52 22.00 66.86
N PHE A 289 2.07 21.56 65.68
CA PHE A 289 1.58 20.19 65.49
C PHE A 289 2.67 19.14 65.68
N ASP A 290 3.88 19.35 65.17
CA ASP A 290 5.01 18.45 65.37
C ASP A 290 5.41 18.36 66.87
N LYS A 291 5.34 19.47 67.62
CA LYS A 291 5.49 19.45 69.09
C LYS A 291 4.41 18.63 69.78
N LEU A 292 3.14 18.82 69.40
CA LEU A 292 2.04 18.01 69.93
C LEU A 292 2.26 16.52 69.61
N TRP A 293 2.60 16.21 68.37
CA TRP A 293 2.83 14.85 67.89
C TRP A 293 3.93 14.15 68.67
N THR A 294 5.07 14.82 68.87
CA THR A 294 6.23 14.28 69.59
C THR A 294 6.01 14.07 71.09
N GLN A 295 4.95 14.65 71.65
CA GLN A 295 4.54 14.45 73.03
C GLN A 295 3.52 13.32 73.20
N LEU A 296 2.89 12.84 72.13
CA LEU A 296 1.94 11.73 72.18
C LEU A 296 2.64 10.40 72.44
N LYS A 297 1.93 9.51 73.15
CA LYS A 297 2.29 8.11 73.36
C LYS A 297 1.26 7.20 72.71
N ALA A 298 1.65 5.94 72.47
CA ALA A 298 0.72 4.95 71.92
C ALA A 298 -0.51 4.77 72.81
N GLU A 299 -0.36 4.86 74.14
CA GLU A 299 -1.45 4.79 75.11
C GLU A 299 -2.45 5.96 74.96
N ASP A 300 -2.00 7.16 74.57
CA ASP A 300 -2.91 8.31 74.37
C ASP A 300 -3.89 8.08 73.21
N VAL A 301 -3.53 7.19 72.28
CA VAL A 301 -4.32 6.83 71.10
C VAL A 301 -5.05 5.51 71.32
N ILE A 302 -4.37 4.44 71.73
CA ILE A 302 -4.98 3.11 71.93
C ILE A 302 -5.88 3.10 73.16
N GLY A 303 -5.49 3.77 74.25
CA GLY A 303 -6.31 3.89 75.46
C GLY A 303 -7.60 4.70 75.27
N SER A 304 -7.83 5.23 74.07
CA SER A 304 -9.07 5.90 73.68
C SER A 304 -10.10 4.97 73.00
N GLU A 305 -9.87 3.66 73.04
CA GLU A 305 -10.76 2.60 72.53
C GLU A 305 -12.22 2.81 72.92
N ASP A 306 -12.52 2.95 74.21
CA ASP A 306 -13.89 3.17 74.70
C ASP A 306 -14.51 4.49 74.21
N ARG A 307 -13.68 5.53 74.05
CA ARG A 307 -14.14 6.86 73.66
C ARG A 307 -14.61 6.89 72.21
N TYR A 308 -13.87 6.24 71.33
CA TYR A 308 -14.14 6.23 69.89
C TYR A 308 -14.75 4.93 69.38
N MET A 309 -14.99 3.97 70.28
CA MET A 309 -15.52 2.64 70.00
C MET A 309 -14.69 1.87 68.95
N LEU A 310 -13.37 1.93 69.09
CA LEU A 310 -12.43 1.29 68.16
C LEU A 310 -12.57 -0.24 68.15
N ASP A 311 -13.01 -0.81 69.27
CA ASP A 311 -13.32 -2.24 69.48
C ASP A 311 -14.53 -2.72 68.67
N LYS A 312 -15.45 -1.80 68.33
CA LYS A 312 -16.69 -2.10 67.58
C LYS A 312 -16.56 -1.92 66.08
N TRP A 313 -15.36 -1.66 65.59
CA TRP A 313 -15.10 -1.61 64.16
C TRP A 313 -15.31 -2.97 63.50
N ARG A 314 -15.76 -2.95 62.23
CA ARG A 314 -15.97 -4.19 61.47
C ARG A 314 -14.68 -4.99 61.25
N VAL A 315 -13.54 -4.31 61.18
CA VAL A 315 -12.20 -4.90 61.17
C VAL A 315 -11.50 -4.41 62.42
N SER A 316 -11.17 -5.33 63.33
CA SER A 316 -10.48 -4.96 64.57
C SER A 316 -9.01 -4.63 64.29
N LEU A 317 -8.42 -3.80 65.15
CA LEU A 317 -7.00 -3.43 65.07
C LEU A 317 -6.06 -4.65 65.11
N ASP A 318 -6.49 -5.75 65.74
CA ASP A 318 -5.65 -6.93 66.00
C ASP A 318 -5.58 -7.94 64.85
N GLN A 319 -6.42 -7.83 63.81
CA GLN A 319 -6.55 -8.83 62.72
C GLN A 319 -5.37 -8.84 61.71
N GLY A 320 -4.18 -8.35 62.10
CA GLY A 320 -2.93 -8.52 61.35
C GLY A 320 -2.79 -7.69 60.06
N ARG A 321 -3.86 -7.01 59.62
CA ARG A 321 -3.81 -6.05 58.51
C ARG A 321 -3.36 -4.65 58.92
N ALA A 322 -3.36 -4.28 60.20
CA ALA A 322 -2.89 -2.99 60.71
C ALA A 322 -1.70 -3.20 61.65
N GLN A 323 -0.63 -2.41 61.51
CA GLN A 323 0.50 -2.51 62.44
C GLN A 323 0.10 -1.89 63.80
N LYS A 324 0.54 -2.49 64.91
CA LYS A 324 0.21 -1.94 66.24
C LYS A 324 0.98 -0.62 66.47
N LEU A 325 0.26 0.44 66.83
CA LEU A 325 0.84 1.75 67.19
C LEU A 325 1.85 1.59 68.33
N SER A 326 2.98 2.30 68.26
CA SER A 326 4.03 2.28 69.29
C SER A 326 4.58 3.68 69.51
N ASP A 327 5.25 3.92 70.63
CA ASP A 327 5.86 5.22 70.94
C ASP A 327 6.90 5.66 69.89
N LYS A 328 7.41 4.74 69.06
CA LYS A 328 8.28 5.09 67.93
C LYS A 328 7.56 5.89 66.84
N THR A 329 6.24 5.69 66.67
CA THR A 329 5.41 6.40 65.68
C THR A 329 5.41 7.91 65.92
N PHE A 330 5.55 8.33 67.18
CA PHE A 330 5.44 9.74 67.58
C PHE A 330 6.76 10.50 67.51
N ARG A 331 7.88 9.88 67.13
CA ARG A 331 9.20 10.57 67.11
C ARG A 331 9.32 11.69 66.09
N SER A 332 8.52 11.63 65.01
CA SER A 332 8.44 12.68 63.99
C SER A 332 7.13 12.50 63.21
N VAL A 333 6.43 13.59 62.92
CA VAL A 333 5.23 13.55 62.06
C VAL A 333 5.58 13.58 60.56
N SER A 334 6.88 13.68 60.22
CA SER A 334 7.37 14.01 58.88
C SER A 334 7.06 13.00 57.76
N SER A 335 6.51 11.83 58.07
CA SER A 335 6.35 10.72 57.13
C SER A 335 5.05 10.72 56.33
N VAL A 336 4.03 11.52 56.70
CA VAL A 336 2.73 11.53 56.00
C VAL A 336 2.33 12.95 55.62
N LEU A 337 2.20 13.20 54.31
CA LEU A 337 1.97 14.54 53.77
C LEU A 337 0.52 15.00 53.93
N GLU A 338 -0.43 14.07 54.10
CA GLU A 338 -1.86 14.37 54.07
C GLU A 338 -2.49 14.60 55.45
N ASP A 339 -1.88 14.08 56.51
CA ASP A 339 -2.39 14.19 57.88
C ASP A 339 -2.70 15.65 58.31
N PRO A 340 -1.91 16.67 57.89
CA PRO A 340 -2.26 18.06 58.12
C PRO A 340 -3.63 18.48 57.60
N PHE A 341 -4.09 17.93 56.47
CA PHE A 341 -5.39 18.23 55.89
C PHE A 341 -6.53 17.59 56.67
N LEU A 342 -6.32 16.44 57.33
CA LEU A 342 -7.30 15.81 58.21
C LEU A 342 -7.59 16.69 59.42
N PHE A 343 -6.53 17.15 60.07
CA PHE A 343 -6.62 18.04 61.23
C PHE A 343 -7.37 19.32 60.89
N ASP A 344 -7.01 19.94 59.75
CA ASP A 344 -7.67 21.14 59.28
C ASP A 344 -9.13 20.89 58.88
N ALA A 345 -9.46 19.73 58.31
CA ALA A 345 -10.84 19.35 58.01
C ALA A 345 -11.70 19.27 59.28
N GLY A 346 -11.18 18.69 60.36
CA GLY A 346 -11.86 18.69 61.67
C GLY A 346 -12.15 20.11 62.16
N TYR A 347 -11.17 21.00 62.07
CA TYR A 347 -11.34 22.40 62.49
C TYR A 347 -12.31 23.21 61.64
N THR A 348 -12.54 22.84 60.37
CA THR A 348 -13.58 23.50 59.56
C THR A 348 -14.96 23.35 60.17
N PHE A 349 -15.31 22.15 60.66
CA PHE A 349 -16.57 21.90 61.35
C PHE A 349 -16.65 22.60 62.70
N VAL A 350 -15.56 22.60 63.48
CA VAL A 350 -15.49 23.26 64.78
C VAL A 350 -15.77 24.76 64.64
N LEU A 351 -15.13 25.43 63.69
CA LEU A 351 -15.29 26.86 63.46
C LEU A 351 -16.69 27.21 62.93
N ALA A 352 -17.21 26.44 61.98
CA ALA A 352 -18.57 26.60 61.47
C ALA A 352 -19.62 26.44 62.57
N ALA A 353 -19.48 25.40 63.41
CA ALA A 353 -20.40 25.16 64.51
C ALA A 353 -20.30 26.26 65.58
N ASN A 354 -19.09 26.73 65.91
CA ASN A 354 -18.89 27.83 66.85
C ASN A 354 -19.60 29.11 66.38
N GLU A 355 -19.48 29.45 65.10
CA GLU A 355 -20.17 30.59 64.49
C GLU A 355 -21.70 30.45 64.59
N LEU A 356 -22.24 29.27 64.25
CA LEU A 356 -23.68 29.00 64.33
C LEU A 356 -24.22 29.04 65.77
N LEU A 357 -23.47 28.54 66.75
CA LEU A 357 -23.82 28.63 68.17
C LEU A 357 -23.83 30.09 68.64
N ASN A 358 -22.85 30.90 68.22
CA ASN A 358 -22.82 32.33 68.49
C ASN A 358 -23.97 33.08 67.83
N ALA A 359 -24.47 32.59 66.69
CA ALA A 359 -25.68 33.07 66.03
C ALA A 359 -26.99 32.59 66.70
N GLY A 360 -26.91 31.93 67.86
CA GLY A 360 -28.06 31.50 68.66
C GLY A 360 -28.68 30.17 68.25
N LYS A 361 -28.04 29.39 67.36
CA LYS A 361 -28.49 28.04 67.01
C LYS A 361 -28.21 27.06 68.14
N ARG A 362 -29.05 26.04 68.30
CA ARG A 362 -28.78 24.92 69.22
C ARG A 362 -27.90 23.89 68.51
N ALA A 363 -27.06 23.16 69.24
CA ALA A 363 -26.19 22.14 68.63
C ALA A 363 -26.98 21.06 67.87
N SER A 364 -28.19 20.73 68.30
CA SER A 364 -29.12 19.81 67.62
C SER A 364 -29.68 20.34 66.29
N GLU A 365 -29.55 21.65 66.01
CA GLU A 365 -29.98 22.29 64.76
C GLU A 365 -28.85 22.40 63.73
N ILE A 366 -27.59 22.19 64.14
CA ILE A 366 -26.40 22.35 63.29
C ILE A 366 -26.21 21.09 62.44
N GLN A 367 -26.93 21.02 61.32
CA GLN A 367 -26.91 19.91 60.36
C GLN A 367 -27.42 20.38 58.98
N GLY A 368 -27.29 19.55 57.94
CA GLY A 368 -27.86 19.87 56.62
C GLY A 368 -27.26 21.10 55.95
N GLU A 369 -28.08 21.77 55.14
CA GLU A 369 -27.76 23.04 54.48
C GLU A 369 -27.21 24.09 55.44
N LEU A 370 -27.75 24.19 56.66
CA LEU A 370 -27.32 25.21 57.61
C LEU A 370 -25.83 25.07 57.94
N LEU A 371 -25.38 23.82 58.16
CA LEU A 371 -23.98 23.52 58.41
C LEU A 371 -23.16 23.66 57.11
N LEU A 372 -23.69 23.22 55.97
CA LEU A 372 -23.02 23.36 54.67
C LEU A 372 -22.69 24.83 54.33
N ASP A 373 -23.66 25.73 54.51
CA ASP A 373 -23.52 27.15 54.23
C ASP A 373 -22.51 27.83 55.16
N ALA A 374 -22.44 27.38 56.42
CA ALA A 374 -21.43 27.84 57.37
C ALA A 374 -20.04 27.34 56.97
N LEU A 375 -19.89 26.05 56.61
CA LEU A 375 -18.62 25.46 56.17
C LEU A 375 -18.02 26.20 54.97
N ARG A 376 -18.83 26.55 53.96
CA ARG A 376 -18.38 27.30 52.77
C ARG A 376 -17.81 28.68 53.10
N LYS A 377 -18.15 29.26 54.26
CA LYS A 377 -17.68 30.59 54.70
C LYS A 377 -16.44 30.53 55.59
N VAL A 378 -16.08 29.35 56.10
CA VAL A 378 -14.95 29.18 57.02
C VAL A 378 -13.65 29.62 56.36
N ARG A 379 -12.89 30.46 57.07
CA ARG A 379 -11.53 30.89 56.71
C ARG A 379 -10.66 30.93 57.96
N PHE A 380 -9.56 30.21 57.96
CA PHE A 380 -8.61 30.22 59.08
C PHE A 380 -7.20 29.81 58.64
N ARG A 381 -6.22 30.01 59.52
CA ARG A 381 -4.86 29.44 59.37
C ARG A 381 -4.77 28.14 60.17
N GLY A 382 -4.74 27.04 59.43
CA GLY A 382 -4.57 25.69 59.92
C GLY A 382 -3.10 25.26 59.95
N ILE A 383 -2.86 23.97 60.17
CA ILE A 383 -1.52 23.39 60.23
C ILE A 383 -0.93 23.16 58.84
N SER A 384 -1.78 22.99 57.83
CA SER A 384 -1.37 22.95 56.42
C SER A 384 -1.37 24.34 55.74
N GLY A 385 -1.47 25.43 56.51
CA GLY A 385 -1.49 26.79 56.00
C GLY A 385 -2.89 27.41 55.93
N PRO A 386 -3.15 28.38 55.03
CA PRO A 386 -4.46 29.01 54.89
C PRO A 386 -5.51 28.01 54.38
N VAL A 387 -6.65 27.93 55.06
CA VAL A 387 -7.78 27.05 54.72
C VAL A 387 -9.00 27.89 54.37
N SER A 388 -9.53 27.68 53.17
CA SER A 388 -10.76 28.28 52.66
C SER A 388 -11.24 27.48 51.45
N PHE A 389 -12.54 27.56 51.14
CA PHE A 389 -13.14 26.86 50.00
C PHE A 389 -13.55 27.82 48.88
N ASN A 390 -13.42 27.39 47.64
CA ASN A 390 -13.96 28.08 46.47
C ASN A 390 -15.46 27.74 46.28
N ALA A 391 -16.05 28.18 45.16
CA ALA A 391 -17.45 27.89 44.81
C ALA A 391 -17.73 26.38 44.68
N ASP A 392 -16.72 25.62 44.25
CA ASP A 392 -16.75 24.17 44.10
C ASP A 392 -16.37 23.43 45.39
N GLY A 393 -16.38 24.10 46.56
CA GLY A 393 -16.06 23.45 47.83
C GLY A 393 -14.62 22.94 47.94
N ASP A 394 -13.75 23.36 47.01
CA ASP A 394 -12.36 22.94 46.93
C ASP A 394 -11.44 23.94 47.59
N ARG A 395 -10.39 23.45 48.22
CA ARG A 395 -9.31 24.30 48.71
C ARG A 395 -8.36 24.67 47.58
N LEU A 396 -8.04 25.96 47.49
CA LEU A 396 -6.90 26.45 46.71
C LEU A 396 -5.63 26.30 47.56
N ALA A 397 -4.79 25.31 47.24
CA ALA A 397 -3.50 25.11 47.88
C ALA A 397 -2.38 25.03 46.83
N SER A 398 -1.20 25.54 47.19
CA SER A 398 0.00 25.46 46.37
C SER A 398 0.56 24.04 46.34
N TYR A 399 1.31 23.73 45.29
CA TYR A 399 2.07 22.48 45.18
C TYR A 399 3.57 22.78 45.20
N GLU A 400 4.34 22.02 45.94
CA GLU A 400 5.79 22.02 45.85
C GLU A 400 6.27 20.95 44.85
N LEU A 401 7.22 21.33 44.00
CA LEU A 401 8.02 20.38 43.24
C LEU A 401 9.27 20.07 44.05
N ILE A 402 9.39 18.81 44.45
CA ILE A 402 10.55 18.31 45.15
C ILE A 402 11.42 17.48 44.19
N ASN A 403 12.73 17.52 44.40
CA ASN A 403 13.73 16.85 43.57
C ASN A 403 14.62 15.96 44.45
N MET A 404 14.99 14.78 43.94
CA MET A 404 15.89 13.84 44.61
C MET A 404 17.35 14.27 44.41
N GLN A 405 18.00 14.69 45.49
CA GLN A 405 19.33 15.29 45.49
C GLN A 405 20.32 14.46 46.36
N PRO A 406 21.61 14.38 45.98
CA PRO A 406 22.66 13.74 46.78
C PRO A 406 23.19 14.68 47.89
N LEU A 407 22.40 14.90 48.94
CA LEU A 407 22.71 15.76 50.09
C LEU A 407 22.97 14.91 51.36
N ASP A 408 24.22 14.48 51.58
CA ASP A 408 24.59 13.51 52.64
C ASP A 408 23.67 12.27 52.61
N GLY A 409 23.73 11.54 51.50
CA GLY A 409 22.75 10.54 51.09
C GLY A 409 21.72 11.08 50.08
N LEU A 410 20.92 10.21 49.49
CA LEU A 410 19.82 10.60 48.60
C LEU A 410 18.66 11.15 49.44
N LYS A 411 18.28 12.41 49.21
CA LYS A 411 17.19 13.08 49.93
C LYS A 411 16.31 13.90 48.98
N LEU A 412 15.02 13.93 49.26
CA LEU A 412 14.10 14.86 48.63
C LEU A 412 14.28 16.27 49.19
N ALA A 413 14.41 17.25 48.31
CA ALA A 413 14.44 18.66 48.67
C ALA A 413 13.48 19.47 47.79
N GLY A 414 12.70 20.35 48.42
CA GLY A 414 11.82 21.29 47.71
C GLY A 414 12.61 22.29 46.88
N MET A 415 12.09 22.63 45.70
CA MET A 415 12.79 23.49 44.74
C MET A 415 11.89 24.57 44.13
N PHE A 416 10.67 24.20 43.76
CA PHE A 416 9.72 25.13 43.18
C PHE A 416 8.41 25.03 43.94
N VAL A 417 7.69 26.14 44.01
CA VAL A 417 6.31 26.19 44.47
C VAL A 417 5.44 26.68 43.32
N PHE A 418 4.49 25.84 42.92
CA PHE A 418 3.42 26.21 42.02
C PHE A 418 2.33 26.96 42.78
N SER A 419 2.08 28.20 42.38
CA SER A 419 1.03 29.04 42.93
C SER A 419 -0.24 28.95 42.07
N PRO A 420 -1.37 28.43 42.59
CA PRO A 420 -2.63 28.39 41.85
C PRO A 420 -3.20 29.79 41.58
N ALA A 421 -2.77 30.81 42.34
CA ALA A 421 -3.25 32.19 42.15
C ALA A 421 -2.64 32.86 40.91
N THR A 422 -1.39 32.55 40.59
CA THR A 422 -0.68 33.11 39.42
C THR A 422 -0.56 32.12 38.26
N ASN A 423 -0.90 30.85 38.49
CA ASN A 423 -0.69 29.74 37.57
C ASN A 423 0.78 29.65 37.10
N LYS A 424 1.72 29.83 38.04
CA LYS A 424 3.16 29.86 37.76
C LYS A 424 3.96 29.05 38.77
N MET A 425 5.01 28.39 38.29
CA MET A 425 6.06 27.84 39.14
C MET A 425 7.01 28.95 39.57
N ILE A 426 7.22 29.03 40.88
CA ILE A 426 8.11 29.99 41.54
C ILE A 426 9.31 29.21 42.06
N PHE A 427 10.51 29.60 41.66
CA PHE A 427 11.73 28.99 42.17
C PHE A 427 12.01 29.47 43.60
N GLU A 428 12.03 28.55 44.56
CA GLU A 428 12.36 28.80 45.97
C GLU A 428 13.66 28.11 46.41
N GLY A 429 14.27 27.32 45.52
CA GLY A 429 15.55 26.66 45.76
C GLY A 429 16.75 27.61 45.73
N THR A 430 17.93 27.08 46.05
CA THR A 430 19.21 27.80 45.98
C THR A 430 20.01 27.49 44.71
N GLU A 431 19.78 26.31 44.11
CA GLU A 431 20.54 25.79 42.98
C GLU A 431 19.61 25.16 41.92
N ALA A 432 20.13 24.96 40.71
CA ALA A 432 19.42 24.27 39.63
C ALA A 432 19.05 22.81 39.99
N PRO A 433 17.96 22.25 39.43
CA PRO A 433 17.53 20.89 39.72
C PRO A 433 18.53 19.85 39.21
N TYR A 434 18.61 18.72 39.91
CA TYR A 434 19.23 17.52 39.36
C TYR A 434 18.30 16.86 38.36
N TRP A 435 18.86 16.45 37.23
CA TRP A 435 18.21 15.58 36.26
C TRP A 435 18.65 14.13 36.46
N SER A 436 17.94 13.19 35.81
CA SER A 436 18.25 11.76 35.88
C SER A 436 19.68 11.40 35.49
N ASP A 437 20.38 12.26 34.75
CA ASP A 437 21.79 12.08 34.37
C ASP A 437 22.79 12.43 35.49
N GLY A 438 22.30 12.84 36.66
CA GLY A 438 23.11 13.21 37.82
C GLY A 438 23.68 14.63 37.75
N LYS A 439 23.36 15.43 36.73
CA LYS A 439 23.86 16.81 36.57
C LYS A 439 22.84 17.84 37.04
N ARG A 440 23.33 18.96 37.57
CA ARG A 440 22.51 20.15 37.86
C ARG A 440 22.46 21.07 36.65
N ASN A 441 21.27 21.36 36.12
CA ASN A 441 21.07 22.27 34.99
C ASN A 441 19.65 22.87 35.00
N TRP A 442 19.48 24.05 34.39
CA TRP A 442 18.16 24.68 34.22
C TRP A 442 17.33 24.07 33.09
N GLU A 443 17.99 23.41 32.13
CA GLU A 443 17.35 22.72 31.02
C GLU A 443 17.69 21.23 31.06
N PRO A 444 16.77 20.35 30.64
CA PRO A 444 17.03 18.92 30.60
C PRO A 444 18.11 18.57 29.59
N ALA A 445 18.86 17.49 29.85
CA ALA A 445 19.88 17.01 28.92
C ALA A 445 19.24 16.64 27.56
N SER A 446 19.89 17.00 26.45
CA SER A 446 19.41 16.71 25.09
C SER A 446 19.14 15.22 24.85
N LYS A 447 19.85 14.32 25.55
CA LYS A 447 19.60 12.86 25.51
C LYS A 447 18.22 12.44 26.05
N LEU A 448 17.60 13.25 26.90
CA LEU A 448 16.24 13.03 27.44
C LEU A 448 15.17 13.62 26.51
N VAL A 449 15.55 14.51 25.61
CA VAL A 449 14.68 15.18 24.63
C VAL A 449 14.58 14.29 23.39
N ALA A 450 13.61 13.37 23.39
CA ALA A 450 13.32 12.49 22.26
C ALA A 450 11.95 12.82 21.65
N CYS A 451 11.87 12.80 20.32
CA CYS A 451 10.61 13.01 19.61
C CYS A 451 9.91 11.69 19.31
N ARG A 452 8.57 11.68 19.37
CA ARG A 452 7.78 10.52 18.91
C ARG A 452 7.97 10.26 17.42
N SER A 453 7.67 9.05 16.99
CA SER A 453 7.66 8.71 15.56
C SER A 453 6.71 9.64 14.78
N GLY A 454 7.14 10.05 13.60
CA GLY A 454 6.50 11.08 12.80
C GLY A 454 6.89 12.52 13.16
N TYR A 455 7.69 12.75 14.21
CA TYR A 455 8.10 14.07 14.66
C TYR A 455 9.62 14.20 14.65
N ALA A 456 10.11 15.40 14.30
CA ALA A 456 11.53 15.75 14.30
C ALA A 456 11.82 16.89 15.28
N GLN A 457 13.04 16.90 15.81
CA GLN A 457 13.52 17.94 16.70
C GLN A 457 13.88 19.19 15.90
N GLU A 458 13.37 20.34 16.33
CA GLU A 458 13.71 21.63 15.74
C GLU A 458 14.93 22.22 16.44
N ASN A 459 16.00 22.50 15.68
CA ASN A 459 17.32 22.88 16.21
C ASN A 459 17.31 24.18 17.03
N THR A 460 16.33 25.06 16.84
CA THR A 460 16.27 26.38 17.51
C THR A 460 15.44 26.34 18.80
N THR A 461 14.43 25.49 18.87
CA THR A 461 13.45 25.46 19.98
C THR A 461 13.59 24.19 20.83
N ASN A 462 14.33 23.18 20.36
CA ASN A 462 14.33 21.81 20.91
C ASN A 462 12.92 21.18 20.99
N MET A 463 11.96 21.72 20.22
CA MET A 463 10.59 21.21 20.16
C MET A 463 10.44 20.13 19.09
N CYS A 464 9.47 19.24 19.28
CA CYS A 464 9.15 18.19 18.32
C CYS A 464 8.07 18.68 17.34
N ARG A 465 8.41 18.75 16.05
CA ARG A 465 7.50 19.16 14.98
C ARG A 465 7.12 17.98 14.10
N ALA A 466 5.84 17.88 13.73
CA ALA A 466 5.36 16.84 12.82
C ALA A 466 6.04 16.94 11.44
N CYS A 467 6.50 15.81 10.91
CA CYS A 467 7.02 15.74 9.56
C CYS A 467 5.94 16.08 8.53
N GLN A 468 6.26 16.96 7.60
CA GLN A 468 5.36 17.37 6.54
C GLN A 468 5.07 16.19 5.59
N ALA A 469 3.91 16.24 4.94
CA ALA A 469 3.53 15.24 3.94
C ALA A 469 4.63 15.11 2.86
N GLY A 470 5.08 13.87 2.65
CA GLY A 470 6.25 13.55 1.82
C GLY A 470 7.43 13.00 2.64
N SER A 471 7.52 13.32 3.94
CA SER A 471 8.61 12.91 4.81
C SER A 471 8.11 12.08 6.00
N PHE A 472 9.01 11.24 6.53
CA PHE A 472 8.76 10.45 7.74
C PHE A 472 9.86 10.67 8.77
N SER A 473 9.61 10.25 10.01
CA SER A 473 10.65 10.11 11.02
C SER A 473 10.35 8.92 11.91
N VAL A 474 11.37 8.13 12.25
CA VAL A 474 11.24 7.01 13.20
C VAL A 474 11.18 7.48 14.66
N GLY A 475 11.36 8.79 14.91
CA GLY A 475 11.45 9.34 16.26
C GLY A 475 12.79 9.05 16.94
N GLY A 476 12.94 9.48 18.18
CA GLY A 476 14.15 9.33 19.00
C GLY A 476 14.90 10.65 19.28
N PRO A 477 16.02 10.58 20.02
CA PRO A 477 16.88 11.73 20.30
C PRO A 477 17.49 12.27 19.00
N GLY A 478 17.39 13.57 18.74
CA GLY A 478 17.90 14.17 17.50
C GLY A 478 17.15 13.74 16.23
N ALA A 479 15.91 13.26 16.36
CA ALA A 479 15.10 12.82 15.23
C ALA A 479 14.98 13.90 14.14
N ASN A 480 15.15 13.51 12.89
CA ASN A 480 15.01 14.40 11.73
C ASN A 480 13.95 13.84 10.75
N CYS A 481 13.33 14.72 9.96
CA CYS A 481 12.38 14.32 8.92
C CYS A 481 13.13 13.95 7.65
N THR A 482 13.04 12.69 7.24
CA THR A 482 13.64 12.19 6.01
C THR A 482 12.57 12.05 4.93
N PRO A 483 12.80 12.54 3.69
CA PRO A 483 11.85 12.37 2.61
C PRO A 483 11.71 10.88 2.26
N CYS A 484 10.47 10.43 1.99
CA CYS A 484 10.23 9.06 1.54
C CYS A 484 11.04 8.77 0.28
N ALA A 485 11.70 7.60 0.24
CA ALA A 485 12.37 7.15 -0.97
C ALA A 485 11.38 7.05 -2.13
N ALA A 486 11.88 7.21 -3.36
CA ALA A 486 11.05 7.01 -4.54
C ALA A 486 10.52 5.54 -4.56
N GLY A 487 9.31 5.35 -5.07
CA GLY A 487 8.53 4.11 -4.93
C GLY A 487 7.74 4.01 -3.61
N ARG A 488 7.89 4.96 -2.68
CA ARG A 488 7.17 5.00 -1.40
C ARG A 488 6.44 6.32 -1.18
N GLN A 489 5.40 6.30 -0.35
CA GLN A 489 4.64 7.48 0.06
C GLN A 489 4.54 7.61 1.59
N SER A 490 4.23 8.81 2.09
CA SER A 490 3.85 9.04 3.51
C SER A 490 2.36 9.38 3.71
N GLY A 491 1.59 9.50 2.63
CA GLY A 491 0.20 9.97 2.68
C GLY A 491 0.09 11.51 2.68
N MET A 492 -1.14 12.03 2.71
CA MET A 492 -1.41 13.47 2.75
C MET A 492 -1.38 14.07 4.16
N ALA A 493 -1.44 13.24 5.20
CA ALA A 493 -1.39 13.70 6.58
C ALA A 493 0.05 14.02 7.02
N THR A 494 0.22 14.98 7.94
CA THR A 494 1.50 15.24 8.61
C THR A 494 1.75 14.22 9.71
N GLY A 495 3.03 13.94 10.02
CA GLY A 495 3.41 13.08 11.13
C GLY A 495 3.58 11.61 10.78
N ALA A 496 4.00 11.28 9.55
CA ALA A 496 4.19 9.88 9.15
C ALA A 496 5.37 9.22 9.89
N ALA A 497 5.11 8.11 10.57
CA ALA A 497 6.12 7.33 11.29
C ALA A 497 6.98 6.45 10.36
N SER A 498 6.45 6.08 9.20
CA SER A 498 7.12 5.28 8.17
C SER A 498 6.56 5.63 6.79
N CYS A 499 7.26 5.23 5.74
CA CYS A 499 6.74 5.31 4.38
C CYS A 499 6.08 3.98 3.99
N LEU A 500 4.95 4.07 3.33
CA LEU A 500 4.22 2.97 2.74
C LEU A 500 4.73 2.69 1.32
N ASP A 501 4.88 1.43 0.98
CA ASP A 501 5.24 1.00 -0.37
C ASP A 501 4.09 1.26 -1.33
N CYS A 502 4.38 1.78 -2.53
CA CYS A 502 3.37 1.79 -3.58
C CYS A 502 3.09 0.36 -4.03
N GLU A 503 1.83 -0.04 -3.92
CA GLU A 503 1.34 -1.34 -4.40
C GLU A 503 1.53 -1.47 -5.92
N ALA A 504 1.54 -2.71 -6.41
CA ALA A 504 1.53 -2.99 -7.84
C ALA A 504 0.39 -2.21 -8.53
N GLY A 505 0.68 -1.70 -9.74
CA GLY A 505 -0.21 -0.82 -10.49
C GLY A 505 -0.05 0.67 -10.14
N LYS A 506 0.72 1.03 -9.11
CA LYS A 506 0.98 2.43 -8.74
C LYS A 506 2.49 2.72 -8.65
N TYR A 507 2.87 3.98 -8.79
CA TYR A 507 4.26 4.42 -8.75
C TYR A 507 4.44 5.75 -8.02
N ALA A 508 5.67 6.02 -7.58
CA ALA A 508 6.09 7.29 -7.00
C ALA A 508 7.49 7.67 -7.54
N ALA A 509 7.54 8.60 -8.49
CA ALA A 509 8.77 8.92 -9.21
C ALA A 509 9.83 9.64 -8.37
N ASN A 510 9.39 10.52 -7.46
CA ASN A 510 10.28 11.42 -6.74
C ASN A 510 10.41 11.03 -5.27
N ARG A 511 11.57 11.35 -4.68
CA ARG A 511 11.70 11.38 -3.22
C ARG A 511 10.72 12.40 -2.65
N GLY A 512 10.13 12.10 -1.51
CA GLY A 512 9.15 12.99 -0.88
C GLY A 512 7.73 12.86 -1.43
N SER A 513 7.41 11.77 -2.13
CA SER A 513 6.07 11.57 -2.71
C SER A 513 5.01 11.43 -1.61
N ARG A 514 3.91 12.18 -1.77
CA ARG A 514 2.78 12.18 -0.81
C ARG A 514 1.72 11.15 -1.17
N ILE A 515 1.63 10.80 -2.45
CA ILE A 515 0.63 9.89 -3.01
C ILE A 515 1.27 8.97 -4.04
N CYS A 516 0.91 7.69 -4.02
CA CYS A 516 1.19 6.76 -5.12
C CYS A 516 0.22 7.00 -6.27
N ARG A 517 0.74 7.33 -7.45
CA ARG A 517 -0.08 7.57 -8.65
C ARG A 517 -0.34 6.26 -9.38
N PRO A 518 -1.56 5.98 -9.85
CA PRO A 518 -1.82 4.81 -10.68
C PRO A 518 -1.05 4.93 -12.01
N CYS A 519 -0.61 3.79 -12.54
CA CYS A 519 -0.11 3.72 -13.90
C CYS A 519 -1.22 4.12 -14.87
N GLU A 520 -0.95 5.09 -15.73
CA GLU A 520 -1.93 5.55 -16.72
C GLU A 520 -2.26 4.43 -17.72
N ALA A 521 -3.42 4.54 -18.39
CA ALA A 521 -3.79 3.59 -19.43
C ALA A 521 -2.68 3.47 -20.48
N GLY A 522 -2.45 2.24 -20.96
CA GLY A 522 -1.29 1.89 -21.78
C GLY A 522 0.00 1.59 -21.00
N SER A 523 0.01 1.71 -19.68
CA SER A 523 1.15 1.33 -18.83
C SER A 523 0.72 0.45 -17.66
N TYR A 524 1.63 -0.36 -17.15
CA TYR A 524 1.41 -1.27 -16.02
C TYR A 524 2.53 -1.19 -15.00
N GLY A 525 2.21 -1.61 -13.77
CA GLY A 525 3.19 -1.77 -12.70
C GLY A 525 3.06 -3.14 -12.06
N ASN A 526 4.01 -4.04 -12.32
CA ASN A 526 3.94 -5.43 -11.86
C ASN A 526 4.65 -5.67 -10.52
N GLN A 527 5.31 -4.66 -9.94
CA GLN A 527 6.08 -4.80 -8.71
C GLN A 527 5.69 -3.71 -7.69
N PRO A 528 5.75 -4.02 -6.38
CA PRO A 528 5.69 -3.01 -5.34
C PRO A 528 6.94 -2.10 -5.38
N VAL A 529 6.83 -0.86 -4.87
CA VAL A 529 7.92 0.12 -4.79
C VAL A 529 8.42 0.59 -6.18
N GLN A 530 7.52 0.71 -7.15
CA GLN A 530 7.91 1.07 -8.51
C GLN A 530 8.17 2.58 -8.67
N LEU A 531 9.28 2.91 -9.35
CA LEU A 531 9.70 4.29 -9.62
C LEU A 531 8.99 4.91 -10.84
N SER A 532 8.62 4.08 -11.81
CA SER A 532 7.94 4.49 -13.04
C SER A 532 7.17 3.31 -13.62
N CYS A 533 6.07 3.59 -14.30
CA CYS A 533 5.28 2.54 -14.95
C CYS A 533 5.94 2.07 -16.25
N GLN A 534 5.81 0.78 -16.54
CA GLN A 534 6.30 0.18 -17.77
C GLN A 534 5.20 0.28 -18.83
N ARG A 535 5.54 0.66 -20.06
CA ARG A 535 4.57 0.66 -21.17
C ARG A 535 4.25 -0.78 -21.56
N CYS A 536 2.99 -1.03 -21.91
CA CYS A 536 2.61 -2.36 -22.40
C CYS A 536 3.42 -2.74 -23.65
N PRO A 537 4.03 -3.94 -23.68
CA PRO A 537 4.76 -4.40 -24.87
C PRO A 537 3.81 -4.55 -26.05
N ALA A 538 4.36 -4.49 -27.27
CA ALA A 538 3.60 -4.69 -28.49
C ALA A 538 2.85 -6.03 -28.44
N GLY A 539 1.56 -6.02 -28.82
CA GLY A 539 0.66 -7.17 -28.70
C GLY A 539 -0.09 -7.26 -27.39
N SER A 540 -0.01 -6.22 -26.55
CA SER A 540 -0.80 -6.11 -25.33
C SER A 540 -1.22 -4.67 -25.06
N PHE A 541 -2.32 -4.48 -24.33
CA PHE A 541 -2.87 -3.17 -23.99
C PHE A 541 -3.31 -3.10 -22.52
N ALA A 542 -3.32 -1.90 -21.95
CA ALA A 542 -3.84 -1.63 -20.60
C ALA A 542 -4.99 -0.62 -20.67
N LYS A 543 -6.22 -1.11 -20.52
CA LYS A 543 -7.44 -0.31 -20.69
C LYS A 543 -7.65 0.71 -19.57
N GLU A 544 -7.37 0.31 -18.33
CA GLU A 544 -7.70 1.11 -17.14
C GLU A 544 -6.43 1.55 -16.40
N PRO A 545 -6.46 2.72 -15.72
CA PRO A 545 -5.37 3.12 -14.86
C PRO A 545 -5.18 2.14 -13.70
N GLY A 546 -3.93 1.85 -13.35
CA GLY A 546 -3.60 1.00 -12.21
C GLY A 546 -3.45 -0.49 -12.52
N MET A 547 -3.41 -0.88 -13.79
CA MET A 547 -3.24 -2.28 -14.17
C MET A 547 -1.87 -2.83 -13.73
N THR A 548 -1.87 -4.06 -13.20
CA THR A 548 -0.66 -4.76 -12.75
C THR A 548 -0.05 -5.64 -13.84
N ASN A 549 -0.80 -5.91 -14.90
CA ASN A 549 -0.35 -6.65 -16.08
C ASN A 549 -1.13 -6.17 -17.31
N CYS A 550 -0.51 -6.25 -18.50
CA CYS A 550 -1.16 -5.89 -19.75
C CYS A 550 -2.05 -7.04 -20.25
N THR A 551 -3.17 -6.69 -20.88
CA THR A 551 -4.06 -7.66 -21.52
C THR A 551 -3.55 -7.97 -22.91
N ALA A 552 -3.35 -9.26 -23.23
CA ALA A 552 -2.90 -9.68 -24.56
C ALA A 552 -3.98 -9.42 -25.63
N CYS A 553 -3.55 -9.07 -26.84
CA CYS A 553 -4.42 -8.96 -27.99
C CYS A 553 -5.03 -10.33 -28.37
N PRO A 554 -6.31 -10.39 -28.78
CA PRO A 554 -6.98 -11.64 -29.17
C PRO A 554 -6.52 -12.16 -30.54
N ALA A 555 -6.72 -13.45 -30.81
CA ALA A 555 -6.57 -14.06 -32.15
C ALA A 555 -5.22 -13.81 -32.85
N GLN A 556 -4.11 -13.87 -32.11
CA GLN A 556 -2.73 -13.67 -32.62
C GLN A 556 -2.46 -12.28 -33.24
N THR A 557 -3.34 -11.32 -32.99
CA THR A 557 -3.12 -9.92 -33.40
C THR A 557 -2.07 -9.23 -32.53
N THR A 558 -1.46 -8.16 -33.03
CA THR A 558 -0.47 -7.35 -32.31
C THR A 558 -0.82 -5.86 -32.35
N THR A 559 -0.19 -5.05 -31.50
CA THR A 559 -0.39 -3.59 -31.50
C THR A 559 0.72 -2.90 -32.29
N ARG A 560 0.38 -1.80 -32.97
CA ARG A 560 1.34 -1.04 -33.80
C ARG A 560 2.47 -0.39 -32.98
N PHE A 561 2.20 -0.05 -31.73
CA PHE A 561 3.13 0.63 -30.84
C PHE A 561 3.05 0.07 -29.42
N MET A 562 4.13 0.28 -28.65
CA MET A 562 4.15 -0.01 -27.22
C MET A 562 3.30 0.99 -26.45
N GLY A 563 2.55 0.50 -25.48
CA GLY A 563 1.71 1.30 -24.59
C GLY A 563 0.33 1.62 -25.14
N SER A 564 -0.24 0.72 -25.95
CA SER A 564 -1.64 0.83 -26.37
C SER A 564 -2.57 0.77 -25.16
N SER A 565 -3.55 1.66 -25.15
CA SER A 565 -4.60 1.73 -24.13
C SER A 565 -5.92 1.10 -24.59
N THR A 566 -6.03 0.66 -25.85
CA THR A 566 -7.30 0.23 -26.45
C THR A 566 -7.20 -1.10 -27.18
N ARG A 567 -8.28 -1.88 -27.12
CA ARG A 567 -8.39 -3.15 -27.86
C ARG A 567 -8.47 -2.94 -29.38
N SER A 568 -8.92 -1.77 -29.83
CA SER A 568 -9.00 -1.41 -31.25
C SER A 568 -7.64 -1.28 -31.93
N ASP A 569 -6.55 -1.12 -31.17
CA ASP A 569 -5.20 -1.06 -31.72
C ASP A 569 -4.63 -2.45 -32.08
N CYS A 570 -5.34 -3.54 -31.76
CA CYS A 570 -4.95 -4.91 -32.06
C CYS A 570 -5.30 -5.27 -33.51
N ALA A 571 -4.30 -5.45 -34.37
CA ALA A 571 -4.45 -5.81 -35.78
C ALA A 571 -3.40 -6.85 -36.23
N CYS A 572 -3.53 -7.42 -37.43
CA CYS A 572 -2.51 -8.34 -37.96
C CYS A 572 -1.21 -7.59 -38.25
N ASN A 573 -0.07 -8.27 -38.06
CA ASN A 573 1.23 -7.68 -38.26
C ASN A 573 1.49 -7.38 -39.75
N ALA A 574 2.48 -6.55 -40.06
CA ALA A 574 2.91 -6.37 -41.46
C ALA A 574 3.41 -7.71 -42.03
N GLY A 575 3.00 -8.05 -43.25
CA GLY A 575 3.22 -9.34 -43.88
C GLY A 575 2.18 -10.41 -43.53
N GLU A 576 1.13 -10.06 -42.77
CA GLU A 576 -0.02 -10.92 -42.46
C GLU A 576 -1.33 -10.18 -42.78
N TYR A 577 -2.40 -10.93 -43.03
CA TYR A 577 -3.74 -10.39 -43.23
C TYR A 577 -4.76 -11.17 -42.41
N ARG A 578 -5.85 -10.50 -42.04
CA ARG A 578 -6.98 -11.16 -41.39
C ARG A 578 -7.81 -11.91 -42.43
N ASP A 579 -7.95 -13.22 -42.23
CA ASP A 579 -8.71 -14.07 -43.14
C ASP A 579 -10.22 -13.98 -42.89
N LEU A 580 -11.01 -14.10 -43.97
CA LEU A 580 -12.43 -14.33 -43.85
C LEU A 580 -12.67 -15.82 -43.53
N PRO A 581 -13.29 -16.15 -42.38
CA PRO A 581 -13.49 -17.55 -42.02
C PRO A 581 -14.46 -18.19 -43.02
N ALA A 582 -14.07 -19.35 -43.56
CA ALA A 582 -14.89 -20.10 -44.53
C ALA A 582 -16.24 -20.58 -43.95
N ASN A 583 -16.38 -20.58 -42.60
CA ASN A 583 -17.60 -20.86 -41.86
C ASN A 583 -17.84 -19.79 -40.78
N SER A 584 -19.09 -19.40 -40.55
CA SER A 584 -19.50 -18.36 -39.59
C SER A 584 -19.24 -18.67 -38.10
N SER A 585 -18.55 -19.76 -37.78
CA SER A 585 -18.28 -20.25 -36.42
C SER A 585 -16.80 -20.22 -36.02
N GLU A 586 -15.89 -19.89 -36.94
CA GLU A 586 -14.45 -19.75 -36.66
C GLU A 586 -14.08 -18.28 -36.44
N GLN A 587 -13.22 -18.02 -35.45
CA GLN A 587 -12.71 -16.67 -35.19
C GLN A 587 -11.67 -16.31 -36.27
N PRO A 588 -11.73 -15.08 -36.82
CA PRO A 588 -10.79 -14.63 -37.84
C PRO A 588 -9.35 -14.67 -37.31
N SER A 589 -8.44 -15.21 -38.10
CA SER A 589 -7.04 -15.46 -37.75
C SER A 589 -6.10 -14.70 -38.69
N CYS A 590 -4.92 -14.32 -38.20
CA CYS A 590 -3.91 -13.70 -39.06
C CYS A 590 -3.19 -14.79 -39.87
N LYS A 591 -3.28 -14.73 -41.20
CA LYS A 591 -2.57 -15.60 -42.14
C LYS A 591 -1.40 -14.85 -42.78
N MET A 592 -0.33 -15.58 -43.11
CA MET A 592 0.81 -15.01 -43.83
C MET A 592 0.36 -14.53 -45.22
N CYS A 593 0.88 -13.37 -45.63
CA CYS A 593 0.62 -12.80 -46.94
C CYS A 593 1.08 -13.77 -48.05
N PRO A 594 0.27 -13.99 -49.10
CA PRO A 594 0.65 -14.82 -50.23
C PRO A 594 1.94 -14.35 -50.92
N GLU A 595 2.73 -15.29 -51.45
CA GLU A 595 3.93 -14.95 -52.21
C GLU A 595 3.57 -14.14 -53.47
N GLY A 596 4.17 -12.96 -53.62
CA GLY A 596 3.85 -12.03 -54.71
C GLY A 596 2.86 -10.93 -54.33
N MET A 597 2.46 -10.83 -53.06
CA MET A 597 1.72 -9.71 -52.50
C MET A 597 2.46 -9.04 -51.34
N ASP A 598 2.20 -7.75 -51.13
CA ASP A 598 2.64 -7.00 -49.94
C ASP A 598 1.40 -6.65 -49.09
N CYS A 599 1.40 -7.07 -47.82
CA CYS A 599 0.29 -6.87 -46.87
C CYS A 599 0.70 -5.86 -45.76
N PRO A 600 0.20 -4.61 -45.80
CA PRO A 600 0.43 -3.61 -44.75
C PRO A 600 -0.13 -4.01 -43.37
N PHE A 601 0.37 -3.39 -42.29
CA PHE A 601 -0.14 -3.62 -40.92
C PHE A 601 -1.66 -3.39 -40.85
N GLY A 602 -2.39 -4.38 -40.32
CA GLY A 602 -3.84 -4.33 -40.20
C GLY A 602 -4.61 -4.69 -41.47
N SER A 603 -3.96 -5.29 -42.47
CA SER A 603 -4.62 -5.81 -43.67
C SER A 603 -5.76 -6.78 -43.33
N ASP A 604 -6.90 -6.59 -43.98
CA ASP A 604 -8.11 -7.39 -43.78
C ASP A 604 -8.70 -7.80 -45.14
N GLU A 605 -8.92 -9.10 -45.35
CA GLU A 605 -9.47 -9.65 -46.59
C GLU A 605 -10.89 -9.12 -46.86
N ALA A 606 -11.67 -8.85 -45.82
CA ALA A 606 -13.01 -8.29 -45.95
C ALA A 606 -12.99 -6.87 -46.53
N GLU A 607 -11.99 -6.07 -46.17
CA GLU A 607 -11.82 -4.71 -46.67
C GLU A 607 -11.38 -4.71 -48.14
N VAL A 608 -10.54 -5.67 -48.55
CA VAL A 608 -10.14 -5.86 -49.96
C VAL A 608 -11.32 -6.24 -50.84
N LEU A 609 -12.13 -7.20 -50.41
CA LEU A 609 -13.33 -7.61 -51.15
C LEU A 609 -14.39 -6.51 -51.20
N GLY A 610 -14.52 -5.74 -50.11
CA GLY A 610 -15.37 -4.55 -50.06
C GLY A 610 -14.92 -3.45 -51.02
N ALA A 611 -13.61 -3.29 -51.23
CA ALA A 611 -13.03 -2.33 -52.18
C ALA A 611 -13.25 -2.73 -53.65
N LEU A 612 -13.28 -4.02 -53.98
CA LEU A 612 -13.43 -4.53 -55.36
C LEU A 612 -14.88 -4.66 -55.84
N ASN A 613 -15.86 -4.72 -54.93
CA ASN A 613 -17.22 -5.11 -55.28
C ASN A 613 -18.23 -3.98 -55.01
N SER A 614 -18.64 -3.24 -56.06
CA SER A 614 -19.56 -2.09 -55.93
C SER A 614 -21.02 -2.46 -55.62
N SER A 615 -21.39 -3.74 -55.69
CA SER A 615 -22.78 -4.23 -55.63
C SER A 615 -23.30 -4.61 -54.23
N ASN A 616 -22.45 -4.80 -53.21
CA ASN A 616 -22.87 -5.27 -51.88
C ASN A 616 -22.59 -4.24 -50.76
N ARG A 617 -23.13 -3.04 -50.92
CA ARG A 617 -22.96 -1.90 -49.99
C ARG A 617 -23.59 -2.07 -48.59
N SER A 618 -24.31 -3.15 -48.28
CA SER A 618 -25.17 -3.17 -47.07
C SER A 618 -25.06 -4.36 -46.12
N GLU A 619 -24.18 -5.35 -46.33
CA GLU A 619 -24.09 -6.52 -45.42
C GLU A 619 -22.72 -6.74 -44.76
N VAL A 620 -21.67 -6.01 -45.14
CA VAL A 620 -20.36 -6.09 -44.48
C VAL A 620 -20.26 -4.97 -43.44
N LEU A 621 -20.85 -5.20 -42.27
CA LEU A 621 -20.94 -4.24 -41.16
C LEU A 621 -19.54 -3.86 -40.61
N GLY A 622 -19.25 -2.56 -40.55
CA GLY A 622 -18.68 -1.98 -39.33
C GLY A 622 -17.59 -0.89 -39.41
N SER A 623 -17.00 -0.56 -40.56
CA SER A 623 -15.95 0.48 -40.61
C SER A 623 -16.32 1.66 -41.51
N VAL A 624 -16.18 2.86 -40.95
CA VAL A 624 -16.18 4.14 -41.69
C VAL A 624 -15.07 4.16 -42.76
N ALA A 625 -14.06 3.31 -42.60
CA ALA A 625 -12.86 3.21 -43.45
C ALA A 625 -13.14 2.73 -44.90
N VAL A 626 -14.06 1.77 -45.12
CA VAL A 626 -14.28 1.22 -46.48
C VAL A 626 -14.89 2.25 -47.44
N ALA A 627 -15.73 3.15 -46.93
CA ALA A 627 -16.31 4.23 -47.75
C ALA A 627 -15.27 5.29 -48.14
N GLU A 628 -14.29 5.57 -47.27
CA GLU A 628 -13.17 6.47 -47.56
C GLU A 628 -12.20 5.85 -48.59
N LEU A 629 -11.88 4.56 -48.44
CA LEU A 629 -11.04 3.79 -49.38
C LEU A 629 -11.62 3.71 -50.80
N LEU A 630 -12.94 3.50 -50.92
CA LEU A 630 -13.62 3.44 -52.22
C LEU A 630 -13.65 4.79 -52.96
N ASN A 631 -13.70 5.91 -52.22
CA ASN A 631 -13.60 7.24 -52.82
C ASN A 631 -12.19 7.49 -53.37
N GLU A 632 -11.16 7.04 -52.65
CA GLU A 632 -9.76 7.16 -53.07
C GLU A 632 -9.47 6.39 -54.38
N ILE A 633 -10.00 5.17 -54.51
CA ILE A 633 -9.87 4.35 -55.73
C ILE A 633 -10.58 4.99 -56.93
N ASN A 634 -11.81 5.49 -56.74
CA ASN A 634 -12.61 6.08 -57.83
C ASN A 634 -12.05 7.43 -58.30
N ASP A 635 -11.48 8.24 -57.41
CA ASP A 635 -10.95 9.57 -57.75
C ASP A 635 -9.55 9.51 -58.37
N THR A 636 -8.72 8.51 -58.04
CA THR A 636 -7.31 8.45 -58.46
C THR A 636 -6.99 7.31 -59.42
N GLY A 637 -7.81 6.26 -59.48
CA GLY A 637 -7.49 5.02 -60.20
C GLY A 637 -6.29 4.27 -59.62
N VAL A 638 -5.84 4.62 -58.41
CA VAL A 638 -4.69 4.03 -57.72
C VAL A 638 -5.16 3.14 -56.57
N TRP A 639 -4.55 1.96 -56.45
CA TRP A 639 -4.84 1.01 -55.37
C TRP A 639 -4.28 1.50 -54.01
N PRO A 640 -5.06 1.56 -52.92
CA PRO A 640 -4.63 2.12 -51.64
C PRO A 640 -3.43 1.38 -51.04
N SER A 641 -2.50 2.12 -50.43
CA SER A 641 -1.32 1.56 -49.76
C SER A 641 -1.59 0.91 -48.41
N SER A 642 -2.82 1.03 -47.90
CA SER A 642 -3.29 0.35 -46.69
C SER A 642 -3.91 -1.02 -46.98
N LEU A 643 -4.15 -1.36 -48.25
CA LEU A 643 -4.67 -2.67 -48.68
C LEU A 643 -3.53 -3.55 -49.22
N PRO A 644 -3.66 -4.89 -49.13
CA PRO A 644 -2.79 -5.83 -49.81
C PRO A 644 -2.60 -5.49 -51.30
N GLN A 645 -1.35 -5.46 -51.77
CA GLN A 645 -0.99 -5.08 -53.14
C GLN A 645 -0.29 -6.21 -53.89
N LEU A 646 -0.63 -6.44 -55.16
CA LEU A 646 0.12 -7.39 -56.01
C LEU A 646 1.45 -6.78 -56.45
N LEU A 647 2.52 -7.55 -56.33
CA LEU A 647 3.83 -7.18 -56.88
C LEU A 647 3.85 -7.41 -58.39
N ALA A 648 4.68 -6.64 -59.11
CA ALA A 648 4.88 -6.82 -60.54
C ALA A 648 5.34 -8.27 -60.85
N GLY A 649 4.79 -8.87 -61.91
CA GLY A 649 5.01 -10.28 -62.25
C GLY A 649 4.01 -11.27 -61.66
N TYR A 650 3.07 -10.80 -60.84
CA TYR A 650 2.01 -11.60 -60.22
C TYR A 650 0.61 -11.06 -60.57
N PHE A 651 -0.37 -11.96 -60.56
CA PHE A 651 -1.76 -11.70 -60.93
C PHE A 651 -2.70 -12.40 -59.96
N SER A 652 -3.78 -11.75 -59.54
CA SER A 652 -4.92 -12.40 -58.89
C SER A 652 -6.21 -11.97 -59.56
N THR A 653 -7.31 -12.71 -59.34
CA THR A 653 -8.62 -12.35 -59.89
C THR A 653 -9.36 -11.42 -58.93
N ALA A 654 -10.27 -10.60 -59.45
CA ALA A 654 -11.11 -9.73 -58.61
C ALA A 654 -12.05 -10.51 -57.67
N GLU A 655 -12.38 -11.76 -58.01
CA GLU A 655 -13.24 -12.65 -57.21
C GLU A 655 -12.47 -13.35 -56.08
N GLN A 656 -11.17 -13.60 -56.28
CA GLN A 656 -10.29 -14.26 -55.32
C GLN A 656 -8.99 -13.45 -55.20
N PRO A 657 -9.03 -12.27 -54.56
CA PRO A 657 -7.92 -11.32 -54.57
C PRO A 657 -6.66 -11.82 -53.85
N MET A 658 -6.84 -12.72 -52.87
CA MET A 658 -5.75 -13.38 -52.13
C MET A 658 -5.23 -14.64 -52.83
N GLN A 659 -5.77 -15.00 -54.01
CA GLN A 659 -5.27 -16.10 -54.84
C GLN A 659 -4.30 -15.61 -55.91
N VAL A 660 -3.00 -15.77 -55.65
CA VAL A 660 -1.94 -15.19 -56.48
C VAL A 660 -1.38 -16.22 -57.46
N TYR A 661 -1.26 -15.82 -58.71
CA TYR A 661 -0.65 -16.55 -59.81
C TYR A 661 0.62 -15.83 -60.28
N ARG A 662 1.64 -16.60 -60.67
CA ARG A 662 2.87 -16.07 -61.26
C ARG A 662 2.74 -16.02 -62.78
N CYS A 663 3.06 -14.88 -63.38
CA CYS A 663 2.94 -14.70 -64.82
C CYS A 663 4.22 -15.07 -65.56
N LEU A 664 4.07 -15.79 -66.67
CA LEU A 664 5.17 -16.16 -67.57
C LEU A 664 4.81 -15.71 -68.99
N PRO A 665 5.46 -14.65 -69.53
CA PRO A 665 6.52 -13.81 -68.94
C PRO A 665 6.03 -12.85 -67.85
N ALA A 666 6.91 -12.47 -66.90
CA ALA A 666 6.55 -11.57 -65.78
C ALA A 666 6.01 -10.21 -66.23
N ALA A 667 6.47 -9.70 -67.38
CA ALA A 667 5.97 -8.46 -67.97
C ALA A 667 4.49 -8.51 -68.41
N ALA A 668 3.89 -9.71 -68.46
CA ALA A 668 2.46 -9.86 -68.74
C ALA A 668 1.57 -9.35 -67.60
N CYS A 669 2.13 -9.18 -66.40
CA CYS A 669 1.39 -8.78 -65.21
C CYS A 669 2.03 -7.55 -64.56
N PRO A 670 1.38 -6.38 -64.64
CA PRO A 670 1.95 -5.12 -64.15
C PRO A 670 2.01 -5.05 -62.61
N GLY A 671 1.26 -5.89 -61.89
CA GLY A 671 1.05 -5.78 -60.45
C GLY A 671 0.05 -4.68 -60.10
N GLY A 672 -0.22 -4.47 -58.81
CA GLY A 672 -1.20 -3.50 -58.30
C GLY A 672 -2.58 -4.13 -58.08
N MET A 673 -3.58 -3.69 -58.85
CA MET A 673 -4.98 -4.07 -58.68
C MET A 673 -5.24 -5.51 -59.16
N PRO A 674 -5.99 -6.34 -58.40
CA PRO A 674 -6.43 -7.65 -58.85
C PRO A 674 -7.22 -7.59 -60.18
N GLY A 675 -6.88 -8.45 -61.13
CA GLY A 675 -7.55 -8.60 -62.42
C GLY A 675 -6.90 -7.89 -63.61
N ASP A 676 -5.81 -7.15 -63.43
CA ASP A 676 -5.18 -6.36 -64.49
C ASP A 676 -4.07 -7.13 -65.25
N CYS A 677 -4.09 -7.06 -66.59
CA CYS A 677 -3.12 -7.74 -67.49
C CYS A 677 -2.49 -6.74 -68.46
N ALA A 678 -1.17 -6.84 -68.68
CA ALA A 678 -0.45 -5.96 -69.59
C ALA A 678 -0.72 -6.31 -71.07
N GLY A 679 -0.78 -5.30 -71.94
CA GLY A 679 -0.75 -5.48 -73.40
C GLY A 679 -1.98 -6.17 -74.02
N GLY A 680 -3.14 -6.09 -73.35
CA GLY A 680 -4.41 -6.66 -73.85
C GLY A 680 -4.49 -8.20 -73.74
N ARG A 681 -3.61 -8.80 -72.93
CA ARG A 681 -3.63 -10.22 -72.62
C ARG A 681 -4.84 -10.57 -71.76
N LEU A 682 -5.35 -11.79 -71.92
CA LEU A 682 -6.50 -12.32 -71.20
C LEU A 682 -6.19 -13.70 -70.63
N GLY A 683 -7.09 -14.16 -69.75
CA GLY A 683 -7.03 -15.45 -69.11
C GLY A 683 -6.13 -15.48 -67.89
N VAL A 684 -6.14 -16.59 -67.17
CA VAL A 684 -5.31 -16.81 -65.98
C VAL A 684 -4.09 -17.63 -66.41
N PRO A 685 -2.83 -17.18 -66.24
CA PRO A 685 -2.33 -15.90 -65.72
C PRO A 685 -1.80 -14.96 -66.84
N CYS A 686 -2.70 -14.24 -67.52
CA CYS A 686 -2.41 -13.32 -68.62
C CYS A 686 -1.58 -13.94 -69.77
N ALA A 687 -1.80 -15.23 -70.06
CA ALA A 687 -1.00 -15.97 -71.03
C ALA A 687 -1.50 -15.87 -72.48
N GLN A 688 -2.74 -15.39 -72.70
CA GLN A 688 -3.41 -15.55 -73.99
C GLN A 688 -3.71 -14.21 -74.67
N CYS A 689 -3.56 -14.18 -75.99
CA CYS A 689 -4.08 -13.11 -76.84
C CYS A 689 -5.53 -13.39 -77.27
N PRO A 690 -6.34 -12.35 -77.56
CA PRO A 690 -7.69 -12.52 -78.12
C PRO A 690 -7.72 -13.39 -79.39
N GLU A 691 -8.87 -13.99 -79.72
CA GLU A 691 -9.03 -14.84 -80.90
C GLU A 691 -8.61 -14.13 -82.19
N GLY A 692 -7.90 -14.83 -83.09
CA GLY A 692 -7.40 -14.28 -84.36
C GLY A 692 -6.06 -13.53 -84.28
N MET A 693 -5.54 -13.29 -83.07
CA MET A 693 -4.30 -12.55 -82.84
C MET A 693 -3.15 -13.44 -82.31
N THR A 694 -1.91 -13.08 -82.60
CA THR A 694 -0.67 -13.67 -82.08
C THR A 694 0.15 -12.63 -81.33
N TRP A 695 1.03 -13.07 -80.44
CA TRP A 695 1.86 -12.16 -79.67
C TRP A 695 2.97 -11.55 -80.56
N GLY A 696 2.95 -10.23 -80.70
CA GLY A 696 3.87 -9.48 -81.54
C GLY A 696 5.10 -8.91 -80.84
N GLY A 697 5.39 -9.35 -79.60
CA GLY A 697 6.51 -8.89 -78.77
C GLY A 697 6.11 -7.91 -77.65
N ASP A 698 5.22 -6.97 -77.97
CA ASP A 698 4.76 -5.87 -77.12
C ASP A 698 3.24 -5.86 -76.91
N ALA A 699 2.48 -6.29 -77.92
CA ALA A 699 1.02 -6.43 -77.89
C ALA A 699 0.54 -7.59 -78.79
N CYS A 700 -0.71 -7.98 -78.65
CA CYS A 700 -1.38 -8.94 -79.53
C CYS A 700 -1.68 -8.32 -80.92
N LYS A 701 -1.28 -8.99 -82.01
CA LYS A 701 -1.38 -8.55 -83.44
C LYS A 701 -2.07 -9.62 -84.30
N ASP A 702 -2.74 -9.27 -85.41
CA ASP A 702 -3.48 -10.24 -86.26
C ASP A 702 -2.58 -11.22 -87.05
N CYS A 703 -3.09 -12.42 -87.40
CA CYS A 703 -2.38 -13.43 -88.22
C CYS A 703 -2.32 -13.06 -89.73
N ASP A 704 -1.14 -13.11 -90.35
CA ASP A 704 -0.93 -12.84 -91.79
C ASP A 704 -1.05 -14.07 -92.73
N LEU A 705 -1.56 -13.86 -93.95
CA LEU A 705 -1.71 -14.87 -95.02
C LEU A 705 -0.39 -15.52 -95.48
N PHE A 706 0.74 -14.81 -95.35
CA PHE A 706 2.06 -15.29 -95.75
C PHE A 706 2.52 -16.48 -94.88
N THR A 707 2.14 -16.49 -93.60
CA THR A 707 2.50 -17.52 -92.62
C THR A 707 1.89 -18.87 -92.99
N PHE A 708 0.66 -18.90 -93.50
CA PHE A 708 -0.03 -20.13 -93.89
C PHE A 708 0.64 -20.84 -95.07
N TRP A 709 1.00 -20.09 -96.13
CA TRP A 709 1.71 -20.64 -97.29
C TRP A 709 3.14 -21.08 -96.98
N GLY A 710 3.79 -20.41 -96.03
CA GLY A 710 5.11 -20.82 -95.53
C GLY A 710 5.12 -22.27 -95.03
N TRP A 711 4.12 -22.66 -94.24
CA TRP A 711 4.03 -24.02 -93.69
C TRP A 711 3.76 -25.09 -94.76
N ILE A 712 2.97 -24.79 -95.79
CA ILE A 712 2.77 -25.71 -96.93
C ILE A 712 4.10 -26.00 -97.65
N MET A 713 4.93 -24.98 -97.84
CA MET A 713 6.25 -25.14 -98.46
C MET A 713 7.18 -25.97 -97.57
N VAL A 714 7.16 -25.78 -96.25
CA VAL A 714 7.94 -26.57 -95.30
C VAL A 714 7.59 -28.06 -95.39
N VAL A 715 6.30 -28.40 -95.44
CA VAL A 715 5.85 -29.79 -95.59
C VAL A 715 6.33 -30.41 -96.91
N LEU A 716 6.21 -29.67 -98.02
CA LEU A 716 6.68 -30.11 -99.35
C LEU A 716 8.20 -30.34 -99.38
N PHE A 717 8.99 -29.40 -98.86
CA PHE A 717 10.45 -29.52 -98.81
C PHE A 717 10.89 -30.68 -97.92
N THR A 718 10.18 -30.92 -96.81
CA THR A 718 10.48 -32.05 -95.91
C THR A 718 10.21 -33.38 -96.60
N ALA A 719 9.08 -33.52 -97.31
CA ALA A 719 8.73 -34.73 -98.06
C ALA A 719 9.75 -35.07 -99.16
N ILE A 720 10.26 -34.05 -99.86
CA ILE A 720 11.33 -34.19 -100.87
C ILE A 720 12.67 -34.50 -100.20
N GLY A 721 12.99 -33.77 -99.13
CA GLY A 721 14.23 -33.90 -98.38
C GLY A 721 14.45 -35.31 -97.83
N LEU A 722 13.39 -35.98 -97.36
CA LEU A 722 13.45 -37.37 -96.90
C LEU A 722 13.84 -38.35 -98.02
N VAL A 723 13.36 -38.12 -99.25
CA VAL A 723 13.71 -38.94 -100.41
C VAL A 723 15.14 -38.68 -100.87
N VAL A 724 15.59 -37.42 -100.82
CA VAL A 724 16.98 -37.04 -101.10
C VAL A 724 17.93 -37.63 -100.05
N ALA A 725 17.56 -37.59 -98.76
CA ALA A 725 18.32 -38.19 -97.67
C ALA A 725 18.49 -39.69 -97.89
N TYR A 726 17.43 -40.41 -98.29
CA TYR A 726 17.53 -41.81 -98.68
C TYR A 726 18.57 -42.03 -99.78
N MET A 727 18.58 -41.18 -100.83
CA MET A 727 19.53 -41.31 -101.95
C MET A 727 20.97 -41.05 -101.53
N LEU A 728 21.20 -40.03 -100.69
CA LEU A 728 22.53 -39.68 -100.19
C LEU A 728 23.08 -40.75 -99.25
N LEU A 729 22.28 -41.23 -98.31
CA LEU A 729 22.69 -42.24 -97.33
C LEU A 729 23.00 -43.58 -98.00
N ASN A 730 22.30 -43.91 -99.08
CA ASN A 730 22.47 -45.16 -99.82
C ASN A 730 23.33 -45.03 -101.10
N SER A 731 24.06 -43.92 -101.24
CA SER A 731 24.98 -43.68 -102.36
C SER A 731 26.15 -44.68 -102.37
N PRO A 732 26.72 -45.04 -103.54
CA PRO A 732 27.93 -45.86 -103.60
C PRO A 732 29.13 -45.24 -102.87
N ILE A 733 29.15 -43.91 -102.67
CA ILE A 733 30.19 -43.21 -101.91
C ILE A 733 30.11 -43.56 -100.41
N THR A 734 28.91 -43.78 -99.88
CA THR A 734 28.64 -44.13 -98.48
C THR A 734 28.44 -45.63 -98.25
N SER A 735 28.60 -46.48 -99.28
CA SER A 735 28.24 -47.91 -99.23
C SER A 735 29.11 -48.79 -98.32
N LYS A 736 30.18 -48.24 -97.74
CA LYS A 736 30.95 -48.93 -96.69
C LYS A 736 30.19 -48.81 -95.37
N ALA A 737 29.74 -49.94 -94.83
CA ALA A 737 28.96 -49.99 -93.59
C ALA A 737 29.59 -49.20 -92.43
N SER A 738 30.92 -49.21 -92.32
CA SER A 738 31.64 -48.42 -91.31
C SER A 738 31.53 -46.91 -91.53
N ILE A 739 31.64 -46.41 -92.76
CA ILE A 739 31.55 -44.97 -93.03
C ILE A 739 30.12 -44.49 -92.82
N LEU A 740 29.12 -45.22 -93.33
CA LEU A 740 27.72 -44.89 -93.12
C LEU A 740 27.36 -44.87 -91.64
N LEU A 741 27.77 -45.90 -90.88
CA LEU A 741 27.53 -45.98 -89.44
C LEU A 741 28.23 -44.83 -88.69
N THR A 742 29.51 -44.58 -88.98
CA THR A 742 30.26 -43.51 -88.32
C THR A 742 29.69 -42.13 -88.64
N THR A 743 29.40 -41.82 -89.91
CA THR A 743 28.83 -40.51 -90.30
C THR A 743 27.44 -40.31 -89.71
N THR A 744 26.58 -41.35 -89.71
CA THR A 744 25.24 -41.26 -89.10
C THR A 744 25.32 -41.08 -87.59
N CYS A 745 26.21 -41.83 -86.92
CA CYS A 745 26.43 -41.69 -85.48
C CYS A 745 26.98 -40.31 -85.12
N VAL A 746 27.94 -39.77 -85.88
CA VAL A 746 28.49 -38.43 -85.64
C VAL A 746 27.42 -37.36 -85.86
N MET A 747 26.70 -37.38 -86.99
CA MET A 747 25.62 -36.42 -87.24
C MET A 747 24.50 -36.52 -86.19
N GLY A 748 24.11 -37.74 -85.80
CA GLY A 748 23.11 -37.99 -84.77
C GLY A 748 23.56 -37.48 -83.39
N MET A 749 24.81 -37.73 -83.00
CA MET A 749 25.38 -37.22 -81.75
C MET A 749 25.50 -35.69 -81.77
N SER A 750 25.92 -35.08 -82.89
CA SER A 750 25.98 -33.62 -83.02
C SER A 750 24.62 -32.97 -82.92
N LEU A 751 23.60 -33.52 -83.61
CA LEU A 751 22.25 -32.99 -83.54
C LEU A 751 21.63 -33.20 -82.16
N SER A 752 21.83 -34.37 -81.55
CA SER A 752 21.35 -34.64 -80.18
C SER A 752 22.01 -33.69 -79.18
N MET A 753 23.30 -33.37 -79.33
CA MET A 753 23.98 -32.37 -78.50
C MET A 753 23.33 -30.99 -78.64
N ILE A 754 23.09 -30.54 -79.88
CA ILE A 754 22.40 -29.26 -80.16
C ILE A 754 20.99 -29.26 -79.55
N GLN A 755 20.23 -30.34 -79.71
CA GLN A 755 18.88 -30.47 -79.16
C GLN A 755 18.89 -30.48 -77.62
N ASN A 756 19.87 -31.12 -76.98
CA ASN A 756 20.02 -31.10 -75.53
C ASN A 756 20.38 -29.71 -75.00
N LEU A 757 21.28 -28.98 -75.69
CA LEU A 757 21.57 -27.57 -75.41
C LEU A 757 20.31 -26.69 -75.55
N ALA A 758 19.48 -26.97 -76.55
CA ALA A 758 18.22 -26.27 -76.75
C ALA A 758 17.21 -26.57 -75.63
N ILE A 759 17.19 -27.79 -75.07
CA ILE A 759 16.34 -28.15 -73.92
C ILE A 759 16.80 -27.39 -72.66
N VAL A 760 18.10 -27.19 -72.47
CA VAL A 760 18.63 -26.38 -71.36
C VAL A 760 18.05 -24.96 -71.40
N GLY A 761 17.84 -24.40 -72.60
CA GLY A 761 17.16 -23.12 -72.79
C GLY A 761 15.67 -23.09 -72.41
N LEU A 762 15.02 -24.24 -72.19
CA LEU A 762 13.65 -24.33 -71.67
C LEU A 762 13.58 -24.30 -70.14
N ILE A 763 14.72 -24.40 -69.45
CA ILE A 763 14.77 -24.35 -67.99
C ILE A 763 14.51 -22.90 -67.55
N THR A 764 13.65 -22.74 -66.53
CA THR A 764 13.23 -21.45 -65.96
C THR A 764 14.33 -20.81 -65.09
N ILE A 765 15.49 -20.55 -65.69
CA ILE A 765 16.60 -19.81 -65.10
C ILE A 765 16.82 -18.56 -65.95
N GLY A 766 17.12 -17.42 -65.31
CA GLY A 766 17.44 -16.18 -66.02
C GLY A 766 18.77 -16.31 -66.76
N TRP A 767 18.72 -16.60 -68.06
CA TRP A 767 19.90 -16.69 -68.90
C TRP A 767 20.46 -15.30 -69.22
N PRO A 768 21.78 -15.10 -69.18
CA PRO A 768 22.41 -13.86 -69.63
C PRO A 768 22.01 -13.52 -71.09
N PRO A 769 21.87 -12.22 -71.44
CA PRO A 769 21.45 -11.80 -72.78
C PRO A 769 22.35 -12.33 -73.91
N GLU A 770 23.63 -12.57 -73.62
CA GLU A 770 24.59 -13.09 -74.60
C GLU A 770 24.33 -14.57 -74.93
N LEU A 771 23.77 -15.32 -73.97
CA LEU A 771 23.46 -16.74 -74.12
C LEU A 771 22.03 -16.98 -74.59
N SER A 772 21.10 -16.07 -74.27
CA SER A 772 19.69 -16.19 -74.66
C SER A 772 19.53 -16.27 -76.18
N GLY A 773 20.27 -15.46 -76.94
CA GLY A 773 20.24 -15.51 -78.41
C GLY A 773 20.78 -16.82 -78.98
N VAL A 774 21.82 -17.41 -78.36
CA VAL A 774 22.36 -18.71 -78.77
C VAL A 774 21.38 -19.83 -78.45
N LEU A 775 20.79 -19.84 -77.25
CA LEU A 775 19.82 -20.85 -76.85
C LEU A 775 18.54 -20.78 -77.71
N GLU A 776 18.09 -19.57 -78.06
CA GLU A 776 16.97 -19.34 -78.97
C GLU A 776 17.26 -19.84 -80.39
N ALA A 777 18.48 -19.63 -80.90
CA ALA A 777 18.90 -20.20 -82.18
C ALA A 777 18.94 -21.75 -82.15
N MET A 778 19.34 -22.37 -81.03
CA MET A 778 19.36 -23.83 -80.89
C MET A 778 17.95 -24.43 -80.80
N ARG A 779 16.94 -23.69 -80.30
CA ARG A 779 15.52 -24.13 -80.24
C ARG A 779 14.91 -24.41 -81.61
N PHE A 780 15.45 -23.85 -82.69
CA PHE A 780 15.05 -24.22 -84.05
C PHE A 780 15.21 -25.72 -84.33
N PHE A 781 16.28 -26.35 -83.83
CA PHE A 781 16.54 -27.79 -84.01
C PHE A 781 15.69 -28.69 -83.10
N LEU A 782 14.97 -28.11 -82.14
CA LEU A 782 13.93 -28.78 -81.35
C LEU A 782 12.57 -28.79 -82.06
N LEU A 783 12.44 -28.15 -83.24
CA LEU A 783 11.17 -27.97 -83.95
C LEU A 783 10.08 -27.40 -83.04
N ASP A 784 10.41 -26.34 -82.31
CA ASP A 784 9.49 -25.66 -81.40
C ASP A 784 8.49 -24.80 -82.20
N LEU A 785 7.40 -25.42 -82.67
CA LEU A 785 6.48 -24.82 -83.65
C LEU A 785 5.75 -23.58 -83.13
N GLU A 786 5.58 -23.43 -81.81
CA GLU A 786 4.89 -22.29 -81.18
C GLU A 786 5.62 -20.95 -81.43
N SER A 787 6.95 -20.93 -81.47
CA SER A 787 7.73 -19.71 -81.74
C SER A 787 7.64 -19.25 -83.20
N MET A 788 7.18 -20.12 -84.10
CA MET A 788 7.07 -19.86 -85.53
C MET A 788 5.62 -19.57 -85.97
N SER A 789 4.78 -19.08 -85.05
CA SER A 789 3.37 -18.72 -85.32
C SER A 789 2.53 -19.88 -85.87
N PHE A 790 2.83 -21.11 -85.45
CA PHE A 790 2.09 -22.31 -85.85
C PHE A 790 0.62 -22.30 -85.40
N ASP A 791 0.29 -21.51 -84.36
CA ASP A 791 -1.08 -21.27 -83.92
C ASP A 791 -2.00 -20.74 -85.04
N CYS A 792 -1.44 -19.98 -85.99
CA CYS A 792 -2.19 -19.48 -87.15
C CYS A 792 -2.51 -20.59 -88.19
N PHE A 793 -1.85 -21.75 -88.13
CA PHE A 793 -2.05 -22.87 -89.07
C PHE A 793 -2.85 -24.04 -88.44
N ALA A 794 -2.55 -24.42 -87.20
CA ALA A 794 -3.12 -25.61 -86.55
C ALA A 794 -4.15 -25.30 -85.43
N GLY A 795 -4.46 -24.03 -85.19
CA GLY A 795 -5.31 -23.60 -84.07
C GLY A 795 -4.56 -23.66 -82.73
N ARG A 796 -5.24 -23.35 -81.62
CA ARG A 796 -4.63 -23.20 -80.29
C ARG A 796 -4.84 -24.41 -79.39
N GLY A 797 -3.92 -24.64 -78.46
CA GLY A 797 -4.06 -25.61 -77.37
C GLY A 797 -4.00 -27.07 -77.85
N ALA A 798 -5.07 -27.83 -77.64
CA ALA A 798 -5.07 -29.27 -77.92
C ALA A 798 -4.88 -29.60 -79.42
N SER A 799 -5.32 -28.73 -80.33
CA SER A 799 -5.21 -28.98 -81.77
C SER A 799 -3.78 -28.83 -82.29
N SER A 800 -3.02 -27.82 -81.83
CA SER A 800 -1.61 -27.64 -82.19
C SER A 800 -0.75 -28.79 -81.68
N TYR A 801 -1.03 -29.27 -80.46
CA TYR A 801 -0.39 -30.47 -79.90
C TYR A 801 -0.62 -31.71 -80.79
N LEU A 802 -1.88 -31.99 -81.16
CA LEU A 802 -2.24 -33.16 -81.95
C LEU A 802 -1.58 -33.17 -83.34
N VAL A 803 -1.54 -32.03 -84.04
CA VAL A 803 -0.89 -31.96 -85.36
C VAL A 803 0.62 -32.21 -85.25
N THR A 804 1.25 -31.69 -84.21
CA THR A 804 2.69 -31.87 -83.95
C THR A 804 3.03 -33.32 -83.57
N ALA A 805 2.17 -34.01 -82.83
CA ALA A 805 2.39 -35.41 -82.46
C ALA A 805 2.28 -36.37 -83.66
N VAL A 806 1.42 -36.07 -84.63
CA VAL A 806 1.14 -36.95 -85.79
C VAL A 806 2.12 -36.74 -86.96
N CYS A 807 2.85 -35.62 -87.02
CA CYS A 807 3.71 -35.29 -88.15
C CYS A 807 4.88 -36.28 -88.35
N PHE A 808 5.51 -36.77 -87.28
CA PHE A 808 6.63 -37.72 -87.36
C PHE A 808 6.21 -39.10 -87.86
N PRO A 809 5.13 -39.74 -87.33
CA PRO A 809 4.57 -40.95 -87.92
C PRO A 809 4.21 -40.79 -89.41
N ALA A 810 3.62 -39.65 -89.78
CA ALA A 810 3.24 -39.38 -91.17
C ALA A 810 4.46 -39.31 -92.11
N ALA A 811 5.57 -38.70 -91.67
CA ALA A 811 6.82 -38.65 -92.43
C ALA A 811 7.44 -40.04 -92.67
N LEU A 812 7.34 -40.95 -91.69
CA LEU A 812 7.83 -42.33 -91.83
C LEU A 812 6.94 -43.15 -92.78
N LEU A 813 5.62 -42.98 -92.68
CA LEU A 813 4.66 -43.60 -93.60
C LEU A 813 4.87 -43.12 -95.03
N TRP A 814 5.20 -41.84 -95.22
CA TRP A 814 5.55 -41.27 -96.52
C TRP A 814 6.77 -41.96 -97.14
N LEU A 815 7.85 -42.17 -96.38
CA LEU A 815 9.02 -42.90 -96.84
C LEU A 815 8.72 -44.35 -97.20
N ALA A 816 7.91 -45.04 -96.39
CA ALA A 816 7.47 -46.41 -96.66
C ALA A 816 6.65 -46.48 -97.96
N LEU A 817 5.73 -45.52 -98.17
CA LEU A 817 4.93 -45.39 -99.38
C LEU A 817 5.82 -45.17 -100.61
N CYS A 818 6.78 -44.25 -100.54
CA CYS A 818 7.77 -44.01 -101.59
C CYS A 818 8.56 -45.29 -101.91
N GLY A 819 8.93 -46.05 -100.87
CA GLY A 819 9.54 -47.38 -100.97
C GLY A 819 8.73 -48.33 -101.85
N VAL A 820 7.46 -48.56 -101.50
CA VAL A 820 6.55 -49.47 -102.21
C VAL A 820 6.29 -49.01 -103.65
N VAL A 821 6.02 -47.72 -103.85
CA VAL A 821 5.73 -47.16 -105.18
C VAL A 821 6.94 -47.28 -106.10
N SER A 822 8.15 -47.02 -105.59
CA SER A 822 9.37 -47.08 -106.39
C SER A 822 9.66 -48.48 -106.96
N GLN A 823 9.19 -49.54 -106.30
CA GLN A 823 9.37 -50.92 -106.79
C GLN A 823 8.53 -51.22 -108.03
N LYS A 824 7.42 -50.50 -108.24
CA LYS A 824 6.54 -50.65 -109.41
C LYS A 824 7.01 -49.84 -110.63
N LEU A 825 8.14 -49.12 -110.55
CA LEU A 825 8.63 -48.27 -111.64
C LEU A 825 9.29 -49.08 -112.79
N PRO A 826 9.06 -48.69 -114.07
CA PRO A 826 9.61 -49.37 -115.25
C PRO A 826 11.14 -49.33 -115.32
N HIS A 827 11.74 -50.28 -116.07
CA HIS A 827 13.18 -50.58 -116.05
C HIS A 827 14.10 -49.38 -116.41
N LYS A 828 13.58 -48.32 -117.03
CA LYS A 828 14.31 -47.06 -117.29
C LYS A 828 14.69 -46.29 -116.02
N PHE A 829 13.99 -46.45 -114.91
CA PHE A 829 14.22 -45.71 -113.65
C PHE A 829 14.93 -46.55 -112.57
N LYS A 830 15.78 -47.50 -112.98
CA LYS A 830 16.44 -48.45 -112.07
C LYS A 830 17.29 -47.77 -110.98
N SER A 831 17.77 -46.54 -111.24
CA SER A 831 18.54 -45.72 -110.30
C SER A 831 17.73 -45.12 -109.14
N PHE A 832 16.39 -45.08 -109.25
CA PHE A 832 15.47 -44.51 -108.24
C PHE A 832 14.70 -45.57 -107.46
N ARG A 833 15.09 -46.84 -107.55
CA ARG A 833 14.41 -47.93 -106.82
C ARG A 833 14.86 -47.96 -105.36
N LEU A 834 13.93 -47.69 -104.45
CA LEU A 834 14.16 -47.85 -103.02
C LEU A 834 14.01 -49.33 -102.66
N THR A 835 15.05 -49.92 -102.05
CA THR A 835 14.98 -51.32 -101.60
C THR A 835 14.46 -51.38 -100.18
N LEU A 836 13.69 -52.42 -99.87
CA LEU A 836 13.06 -52.55 -98.55
C LEU A 836 14.08 -52.52 -97.39
N PRO A 837 15.22 -53.24 -97.42
CA PRO A 837 16.18 -53.21 -96.31
C PRO A 837 16.79 -51.82 -96.09
N ARG A 838 17.07 -51.08 -97.17
CA ARG A 838 17.63 -49.72 -97.10
C ARG A 838 16.60 -48.71 -96.64
N THR A 839 15.34 -48.88 -97.04
CA THR A 839 14.24 -48.00 -96.62
C THR A 839 13.99 -48.12 -95.12
N VAL A 840 13.94 -49.35 -94.61
CA VAL A 840 13.84 -49.61 -93.17
C VAL A 840 15.03 -49.03 -92.41
N SER A 841 16.25 -49.16 -92.95
CA SER A 841 17.44 -48.54 -92.35
C SER A 841 17.35 -47.01 -92.29
N THR A 842 16.94 -46.35 -93.37
CA THR A 842 16.75 -44.88 -93.38
C THR A 842 15.63 -44.43 -92.45
N MET A 843 14.53 -45.18 -92.35
CA MET A 843 13.46 -44.89 -91.36
C MET A 843 13.97 -44.95 -89.92
N GLY A 844 14.81 -45.95 -89.60
CA GLY A 844 15.46 -46.05 -88.28
C GLY A 844 16.37 -44.86 -87.98
N GLN A 845 17.09 -44.35 -88.99
CA GLN A 845 17.94 -43.17 -88.84
C GLN A 845 17.12 -41.89 -88.64
N VAL A 846 16.01 -41.72 -89.36
CA VAL A 846 15.09 -40.58 -89.15
C VAL A 846 14.53 -40.61 -87.73
N LEU A 847 14.09 -41.78 -87.25
CA LEU A 847 13.61 -41.96 -85.87
C LEU A 847 14.68 -41.63 -84.82
N GLN A 848 15.93 -42.04 -85.05
CA GLN A 848 17.04 -41.73 -84.16
C GLN A 848 17.25 -40.22 -84.06
N VAL A 849 17.25 -39.52 -85.20
CA VAL A 849 17.44 -38.06 -85.32
C VAL A 849 16.27 -37.28 -84.69
N SER A 850 15.04 -37.78 -84.77
CA SER A 850 13.85 -37.11 -84.23
C SER A 850 13.48 -37.49 -82.79
N SER A 851 14.21 -38.42 -82.15
CA SER A 851 13.86 -38.99 -80.85
C SER A 851 13.71 -37.95 -79.72
N THR A 852 14.61 -36.97 -79.65
CA THR A 852 14.58 -35.88 -78.65
C THR A 852 13.35 -35.01 -78.81
N VAL A 853 13.01 -34.64 -80.06
CA VAL A 853 11.86 -33.79 -80.38
C VAL A 853 10.55 -34.51 -80.04
N ILE A 854 10.43 -35.79 -80.42
CA ILE A 854 9.26 -36.61 -80.10
C ILE A 854 9.09 -36.71 -78.57
N SER A 855 10.18 -36.88 -77.82
CA SER A 855 10.15 -36.94 -76.35
C SER A 855 9.66 -35.62 -75.73
N LYS A 856 10.14 -34.46 -76.22
CA LYS A 856 9.69 -33.13 -75.76
C LYS A 856 8.20 -32.92 -76.01
N VAL A 857 7.73 -33.23 -77.23
CA VAL A 857 6.31 -33.12 -77.57
C VAL A 857 5.49 -34.04 -76.68
N ALA A 858 5.89 -35.29 -76.46
CA ALA A 858 5.17 -36.22 -75.59
C ALA A 858 5.04 -35.74 -74.13
N LEU A 859 6.06 -35.07 -73.59
CA LEU A 859 6.11 -34.61 -72.20
C LEU A 859 5.47 -33.23 -71.96
N SER A 860 5.18 -32.46 -73.00
CA SER A 860 4.65 -31.09 -72.88
C SER A 860 3.40 -30.96 -71.98
N PRO A 861 2.40 -31.87 -72.03
CA PRO A 861 1.22 -31.80 -71.17
C PRO A 861 1.50 -32.08 -69.68
N MET A 862 2.68 -32.61 -69.35
CA MET A 862 3.07 -32.99 -67.98
C MET A 862 3.87 -31.90 -67.25
N MET A 863 4.12 -30.75 -67.89
CA MET A 863 4.83 -29.63 -67.26
C MET A 863 3.87 -28.80 -66.39
N CYS A 864 3.93 -28.98 -65.07
CA CYS A 864 3.18 -28.18 -64.09
C CYS A 864 4.08 -27.11 -63.44
N TYR A 865 3.53 -25.92 -63.18
CA TYR A 865 4.21 -24.85 -62.43
C TYR A 865 3.74 -24.85 -60.98
N SER A 866 4.65 -24.54 -60.04
CA SER A 866 4.31 -24.37 -58.63
C SER A 866 3.38 -23.16 -58.43
N HIS A 867 2.24 -23.37 -57.78
CA HIS A 867 1.32 -22.29 -57.43
C HIS A 867 1.89 -21.48 -56.23
N PRO A 868 1.92 -20.13 -56.27
CA PRO A 868 2.41 -19.28 -55.17
C PRO A 868 1.72 -19.54 -53.83
N ASN A 869 0.45 -19.94 -53.85
CA ASN A 869 -0.31 -20.32 -52.65
C ASN A 869 -0.12 -21.79 -52.18
N GLY A 870 0.83 -22.54 -52.74
CA GLY A 870 1.27 -23.83 -52.19
C GLY A 870 0.50 -25.10 -52.60
N ASN A 871 -0.40 -25.05 -53.59
CA ASN A 871 -1.11 -26.22 -54.13
C ASN A 871 -0.77 -26.53 -55.59
#